data_AF-A0A0Q0XU89-F1
#
_entry.id   AF-A0A0Q0XU89-F1
#
_cell.length_a   1.000
_cell.length_b   1.000
_cell.length_c   1.000
_cell.angle_alpha   90.00
_cell.angle_beta   90.00
_cell.angle_gamma   90.00
#
_symmetry.space_group_name_H-M   'P 1'
#
loop_
_entity.id
_entity.type
_entity.pdbx_description
1 polymer ?
#
loop_
_entity_poly.entity_id
_entity_poly.type
_entity_poly.pdbx_seq_one_letter_code
_entity_poly.pdbx_strand_id
1 'polypeptide(L)'
;MSKTLLYTAILSFVGFFSSAQSTGFFTGAYRLSSSSSALTGQPVFDEGFVEVIELSNSRFRYIQLQPYPGFAQSGIVLTLDLIDNEIRIPLTDTGVQCGGNPSVLLGPAQNGTNPYNESDGDESFEIVILEDANSSCIAQPQPVTLTFTAVPDDVTVVVDDAFEQHLIDIGLDDVLDDYVLTTNIETVTSLEMVEKGITDLTGIKAFTALELLDVNSNAISQLDLQENAALTTLIAANNNIGDNFTLPNSLQLLELQNNGTTQSDYSQYVNLTTLIISDNAISANPVFPSNLEVLDVSRNGFTALDVSSTTSLTDLKADGNLNLLEIDLRNNNNASLSNFSAVDNVSLACVSVSDVDYMTTTFPSALDEGVNYTFSCTNTNLTFVPDDNFEQALIDLGLDDTLDNYISTETAQGVTILNLNQKGISNLRGLESFTSLDSLYISNNPLDRLDVSDKPNLKLLFASGSSLSSIDLTNNTGLLKLNLDFNTISQIDLSANSNLELFRIQANRITSLDLSGAVALKQILAGGNSSLASLDVSQNPNLEYFDVLFCPNVTSVDFTNNPELNYFRAGYGQNGDPSTGIQSLDFSNNPKMKQIIFTGSGITSFDPTNLLELETLWMDNARLSAIDVTQNQLLTYLNVSRNSISELDISQNTELLEFYAASNLMTQVDVSNNDKLTNLDVSRNAISELLVDNLTQLFFIGAASNNLTTMDLSNNPKLEIVYLDRNQLVSLNIANGANELLRLNDPNDPNPDLFRFTAIENPDLTCVTVSDLAYMNNNFPNNVGAASYSLDCDDIGSTPLSDDGLEQLLVELGLDDSVDGEIDSSTANNLKSLVLSNGNLGTFNDLGKFPALENLEASGNMITTIDLSGNPNLIEVDLSDNNLTTIDLTNNQELQTLNLQNNALTGLTLKSATGELKTSFSATALEALKELYVDNNPISELDITANTNLEVVSAPNTMLTALDVSSNGKLKDLLVSNNQITELNLENNALLETIKVSSNNLTDLTTSNLSNLDVLEADSNQIVSLDLSANSNLRKIIVNDNALTSLNLDNGANELLLPNNPQEPANEDLWYFNAKNNSGLSCAKVSNVDYMRNNFGSNIDATTSFNATCGTASIDSTDLIISFYPNPVNNQLYINSSVGIIQKVRIYDIAARVLKTVPSNDSSVTLNLGDLATGNYFMEIHTDQGVSKKQFVKK
;
A
#
# COMPACT_ATOMS: atom_id res chain seq x y z
N MET A 1 -29.81 -54.43 -56.33
CA MET A 1 -28.38 -54.34 -56.70
C MET A 1 -28.05 -52.85 -56.75
N SER A 2 -27.28 -52.19 -55.87
CA SER A 2 -26.49 -52.56 -54.69
C SER A 2 -26.75 -51.56 -53.53
N LYS A 3 -27.06 -52.10 -52.34
CA LYS A 3 -26.94 -51.63 -50.94
C LYS A 3 -27.21 -50.15 -50.54
N THR A 4 -27.89 -49.86 -49.42
CA THR A 4 -29.35 -49.76 -49.14
C THR A 4 -29.56 -48.76 -47.97
N LEU A 5 -30.65 -47.97 -48.00
CA LEU A 5 -31.31 -47.17 -46.91
C LEU A 5 -30.58 -45.88 -46.43
N LEU A 6 -31.22 -44.74 -46.10
CA LEU A 6 -32.58 -44.17 -46.25
C LEU A 6 -32.54 -42.74 -45.63
N TYR A 7 -33.09 -41.71 -46.30
CA TYR A 7 -33.83 -40.50 -45.81
C TYR A 7 -33.27 -39.63 -44.63
N THR A 8 -33.26 -38.29 -44.58
CA THR A 8 -34.14 -37.21 -45.12
C THR A 8 -33.43 -35.84 -44.97
N ALA A 9 -33.96 -34.78 -45.61
CA ALA A 9 -33.40 -33.42 -45.65
C ALA A 9 -34.26 -32.36 -44.90
N ILE A 10 -33.70 -31.14 -44.75
CA ILE A 10 -34.31 -29.78 -44.68
C ILE A 10 -34.06 -28.99 -43.37
N LEU A 11 -33.77 -27.69 -43.57
CA LEU A 11 -33.67 -26.56 -42.63
C LEU A 11 -34.33 -26.70 -41.25
N SER A 12 -33.69 -26.05 -40.25
CA SER A 12 -34.13 -25.72 -38.87
C SER A 12 -33.76 -26.75 -37.79
N PHE A 13 -32.78 -26.40 -36.93
CA PHE A 13 -32.57 -26.75 -35.49
C PHE A 13 -31.12 -26.26 -35.17
N VAL A 14 -30.77 -25.12 -34.55
CA VAL A 14 -31.31 -24.40 -33.37
C VAL A 14 -32.17 -25.30 -32.50
N GLY A 15 -31.52 -26.02 -31.58
CA GLY A 15 -32.17 -26.79 -30.53
C GLY A 15 -31.54 -28.17 -30.27
N PHE A 16 -30.23 -28.23 -30.03
CA PHE A 16 -29.60 -29.35 -29.31
C PHE A 16 -28.38 -28.87 -28.51
N PHE A 17 -28.53 -27.73 -27.83
CA PHE A 17 -27.88 -27.43 -26.55
C PHE A 17 -28.90 -26.75 -25.62
N SER A 18 -30.16 -27.18 -25.72
CA SER A 18 -31.26 -26.66 -24.91
C SER A 18 -32.22 -27.79 -24.57
N SER A 19 -31.71 -28.77 -23.84
CA SER A 19 -32.42 -29.42 -22.72
C SER A 19 -31.62 -30.62 -22.25
N ALA A 20 -30.80 -30.34 -21.23
CA ALA A 20 -30.57 -31.19 -20.08
C ALA A 20 -29.76 -32.50 -20.25
N GLN A 21 -28.79 -32.60 -19.33
CA GLN A 21 -28.24 -33.80 -18.71
C GLN A 21 -27.08 -34.49 -19.43
N SER A 22 -25.87 -34.02 -19.13
CA SER A 22 -24.86 -34.82 -18.40
C SER A 22 -23.84 -33.81 -17.81
N THR A 23 -24.15 -33.17 -16.69
CA THR A 23 -23.63 -33.51 -15.34
C THR A 23 -22.12 -33.70 -15.31
N GLY A 24 -21.44 -32.71 -14.73
CA GLY A 24 -20.26 -32.84 -13.88
C GLY A 24 -18.98 -33.35 -14.53
N PHE A 25 -17.90 -32.58 -14.38
CA PHE A 25 -16.73 -33.27 -13.83
C PHE A 25 -17.17 -33.86 -12.49
N PHE A 26 -16.80 -35.10 -12.20
CA PHE A 26 -17.20 -35.74 -10.96
C PHE A 26 -16.68 -34.93 -9.78
N THR A 27 -17.58 -34.25 -9.09
CA THR A 27 -17.28 -33.57 -7.85
C THR A 27 -17.31 -34.60 -6.74
N GLY A 28 -16.23 -34.71 -5.97
CA GLY A 28 -16.12 -35.75 -4.95
C GLY A 28 -14.68 -35.91 -4.45
N ALA A 29 -14.52 -36.86 -3.52
CA ALA A 29 -13.23 -37.20 -2.94
C ALA A 29 -12.45 -38.16 -3.84
N TYR A 30 -11.21 -37.81 -4.16
CA TYR A 30 -10.32 -38.62 -4.98
C TYR A 30 -8.97 -38.82 -4.30
N ARG A 31 -8.39 -40.01 -4.46
CA ARG A 31 -6.96 -40.23 -4.22
C ARG A 31 -6.18 -39.87 -5.48
N LEU A 32 -5.34 -38.85 -5.39
CA LEU A 32 -4.42 -38.43 -6.43
C LEU A 32 -3.11 -39.21 -6.31
N SER A 33 -2.70 -39.86 -7.38
CA SER A 33 -1.38 -40.50 -7.51
C SER A 33 -0.73 -40.07 -8.83
N SER A 34 0.61 -40.03 -8.86
CA SER A 34 1.35 -39.60 -10.04
C SER A 34 2.24 -40.72 -10.57
N SER A 35 2.42 -40.80 -11.89
CA SER A 35 3.25 -41.85 -12.50
C SER A 35 4.76 -41.57 -12.38
N SER A 36 5.21 -40.48 -11.75
CA SER A 36 6.62 -40.09 -11.72
C SER A 36 7.23 -40.15 -10.32
N SER A 37 8.14 -41.11 -10.10
CA SER A 37 9.13 -41.02 -9.03
C SER A 37 10.07 -39.84 -9.31
N ALA A 38 10.02 -38.81 -8.46
CA ALA A 38 10.92 -37.64 -8.40
C ALA A 38 12.09 -37.63 -9.42
N LEU A 39 11.87 -36.98 -10.57
CA LEU A 39 12.95 -36.52 -11.44
C LEU A 39 13.22 -35.04 -11.12
N THR A 40 14.47 -34.71 -10.83
CA THR A 40 14.92 -33.34 -10.54
C THR A 40 14.53 -32.38 -11.68
N GLY A 41 13.69 -31.39 -11.37
CA GLY A 41 13.27 -30.32 -12.29
C GLY A 41 11.87 -30.41 -12.88
N GLN A 42 11.01 -31.33 -12.42
CA GLN A 42 9.58 -31.42 -12.78
C GLN A 42 8.70 -30.88 -11.65
N PRO A 43 7.47 -30.38 -11.92
CA PRO A 43 6.49 -30.11 -10.86
C PRO A 43 6.23 -31.42 -10.12
N VAL A 44 6.53 -31.45 -8.82
CA VAL A 44 6.12 -32.55 -7.94
C VAL A 44 4.68 -32.27 -7.56
N PHE A 45 3.76 -33.13 -7.98
CA PHE A 45 2.41 -33.13 -7.45
C PHE A 45 2.43 -33.97 -6.17
N ASP A 46 2.02 -33.40 -5.05
CA ASP A 46 1.92 -34.16 -3.81
C ASP A 46 0.81 -35.21 -3.98
N GLU A 47 1.18 -36.48 -3.83
CA GLU A 47 0.24 -37.60 -3.82
C GLU A 47 -0.57 -37.53 -2.53
N GLY A 48 -1.90 -37.60 -2.62
CA GLY A 48 -2.77 -37.35 -1.47
C GLY A 48 -4.26 -37.34 -1.83
N PHE A 49 -5.11 -37.06 -0.84
CA PHE A 49 -6.54 -36.92 -1.07
C PHE A 49 -6.89 -35.49 -1.48
N VAL A 50 -7.71 -35.36 -2.52
CA VAL A 50 -8.17 -34.07 -3.04
C VAL A 50 -9.69 -34.08 -3.21
N GLU A 51 -10.32 -32.94 -2.97
CA GLU A 51 -11.71 -32.72 -3.34
C GLU A 51 -11.76 -31.98 -4.68
N VAL A 52 -12.49 -32.56 -5.64
CA VAL A 52 -12.71 -31.94 -6.95
C VAL A 52 -13.99 -31.12 -6.90
N ILE A 53 -13.91 -29.81 -7.14
CA ILE A 53 -15.06 -28.90 -7.09
C ILE A 53 -15.25 -28.21 -8.44
N GLU A 54 -16.49 -28.22 -8.96
CA GLU A 54 -16.87 -27.48 -10.17
C GLU A 54 -17.25 -26.04 -9.81
N LEU A 55 -16.50 -25.05 -10.30
CA LEU A 55 -16.89 -23.64 -10.22
C LEU A 55 -17.51 -23.21 -11.56
N SER A 56 -18.78 -22.81 -11.53
CA SER A 56 -19.51 -22.43 -12.76
C SER A 56 -19.51 -20.92 -13.01
N ASN A 57 -19.01 -20.51 -14.18
CA ASN A 57 -19.22 -19.20 -14.82
C ASN A 57 -19.87 -19.45 -16.20
N SER A 58 -20.67 -18.50 -16.69
CA SER A 58 -21.35 -18.55 -18.00
C SER A 58 -20.43 -18.58 -19.25
N ARG A 59 -19.10 -18.46 -19.12
CA ARG A 59 -18.14 -18.59 -20.25
C ARG A 59 -17.00 -19.60 -20.05
N PHE A 60 -16.70 -20.03 -18.83
CA PHE A 60 -15.55 -20.89 -18.51
C PHE A 60 -15.97 -21.98 -17.52
N ARG A 61 -15.35 -23.17 -17.60
CA ARG A 61 -15.50 -24.24 -16.59
C ARG A 61 -14.18 -24.32 -15.83
N TYR A 62 -14.20 -24.05 -14.53
CA TYR A 62 -13.01 -24.17 -13.69
C TYR A 62 -13.13 -25.44 -12.83
N ILE A 63 -12.04 -26.21 -12.75
CA ILE A 63 -11.91 -27.29 -11.76
C ILE A 63 -10.97 -26.78 -10.68
N GLN A 64 -11.50 -26.62 -9.48
CA GLN A 64 -10.65 -26.36 -8.33
C GLN A 64 -10.32 -27.70 -7.66
N LEU A 65 -9.02 -28.00 -7.56
CA LEU A 65 -8.54 -29.04 -6.65
C LEU A 65 -8.35 -28.37 -5.29
N GLN A 66 -9.21 -28.72 -4.35
CA GLN A 66 -9.01 -28.30 -2.97
C GLN A 66 -8.25 -29.41 -2.23
N PRO A 67 -7.31 -29.05 -1.33
CA PRO A 67 -6.83 -29.99 -0.33
C PRO A 67 -8.04 -30.60 0.37
N TYR A 68 -8.07 -31.93 0.51
CA TYR A 68 -9.15 -32.56 1.26
C TYR A 68 -9.19 -31.99 2.70
N PRO A 69 -10.37 -31.81 3.32
CA PRO A 69 -10.46 -31.17 4.64
C PRO A 69 -9.51 -31.82 5.67
N GLY A 70 -8.57 -31.04 6.21
CA GLY A 70 -7.51 -31.52 7.13
C GLY A 70 -6.08 -31.25 6.65
N PHE A 71 -5.87 -30.96 5.37
CA PHE A 71 -4.55 -30.71 4.81
C PHE A 71 -4.27 -29.22 4.55
N ALA A 72 -3.25 -28.66 5.21
CA ALA A 72 -2.76 -27.30 4.94
C ALA A 72 -1.73 -27.30 3.80
N GLN A 73 -2.19 -27.05 2.56
CA GLN A 73 -1.31 -26.76 1.42
C GLN A 73 -1.91 -25.70 0.47
N SER A 74 -1.04 -25.02 -0.27
CA SER A 74 -1.39 -24.03 -1.30
C SER A 74 -2.24 -24.69 -2.39
N GLY A 75 -3.56 -24.43 -2.40
CA GLY A 75 -4.47 -25.01 -3.39
C GLY A 75 -4.03 -24.72 -4.83
N ILE A 76 -3.93 -25.76 -5.66
CA ILE A 76 -3.65 -25.62 -7.10
C ILE A 76 -4.98 -25.44 -7.84
N VAL A 77 -5.19 -24.27 -8.44
CA VAL A 77 -6.34 -24.04 -9.33
C VAL A 77 -5.96 -24.45 -10.76
N LEU A 78 -6.58 -25.53 -11.27
CA LEU A 78 -6.41 -25.93 -12.66
C LEU A 78 -7.45 -25.19 -13.52
N THR A 79 -6.98 -24.30 -14.40
CA THR A 79 -7.88 -23.58 -15.33
C THR A 79 -8.08 -24.40 -16.61
N LEU A 80 -9.33 -24.66 -16.97
CA LEU A 80 -9.73 -25.34 -18.20
C LEU A 80 -10.43 -24.35 -19.13
N ASP A 81 -9.76 -23.93 -20.20
CA ASP A 81 -10.38 -23.20 -21.30
C ASP A 81 -10.96 -24.20 -22.32
N LEU A 82 -12.24 -24.06 -22.68
CA LEU A 82 -12.93 -24.96 -23.62
C LEU A 82 -13.09 -24.37 -25.03
N ILE A 83 -12.39 -23.27 -25.34
CA ILE A 83 -12.30 -22.77 -26.70
C ILE A 83 -11.04 -23.38 -27.34
N ASP A 84 -11.23 -24.16 -28.40
CA ASP A 84 -10.20 -24.82 -29.25
C ASP A 84 -9.72 -26.24 -28.88
N ASN A 85 -10.40 -26.99 -28.00
CA ASN A 85 -10.08 -28.40 -27.72
C ASN A 85 -8.66 -28.61 -27.13
N GLU A 86 -8.06 -27.56 -26.55
CA GLU A 86 -6.74 -27.56 -25.89
C GLU A 86 -6.90 -27.15 -24.41
N ILE A 87 -6.21 -27.82 -23.48
CA ILE A 87 -6.25 -27.51 -22.04
C ILE A 87 -4.94 -26.83 -21.65
N ARG A 88 -4.99 -25.56 -21.26
CA ARG A 88 -3.79 -24.76 -20.93
C ARG A 88 -3.64 -24.58 -19.42
N ILE A 89 -2.58 -25.16 -18.85
CA ILE A 89 -2.19 -24.94 -17.45
C ILE A 89 -1.16 -23.80 -17.41
N PRO A 90 -1.42 -22.65 -16.75
CA PRO A 90 -0.40 -21.65 -16.50
C PRO A 90 0.57 -22.17 -15.43
N LEU A 91 1.84 -22.37 -15.77
CA LEU A 91 2.91 -22.66 -14.80
C LEU A 91 3.48 -21.33 -14.30
N THR A 92 2.96 -20.79 -13.20
CA THR A 92 3.47 -19.53 -12.62
C THR A 92 4.42 -19.72 -11.43
N ASP A 93 4.84 -20.94 -11.07
CA ASP A 93 5.66 -21.09 -9.84
C ASP A 93 6.63 -22.29 -9.81
N THR A 94 7.35 -22.56 -10.91
CA THR A 94 8.31 -23.71 -10.95
C THR A 94 9.77 -23.34 -11.19
N GLY A 95 10.12 -22.06 -11.32
CA GLY A 95 11.52 -21.63 -11.45
C GLY A 95 12.25 -22.16 -12.71
N VAL A 96 11.52 -22.60 -13.74
CA VAL A 96 12.09 -23.08 -15.02
C VAL A 96 12.06 -21.97 -16.07
N GLN A 97 13.21 -21.43 -16.44
CA GLN A 97 13.37 -20.50 -17.58
C GLN A 97 13.44 -21.29 -18.90
N CYS A 98 12.30 -21.57 -19.54
CA CYS A 98 12.23 -21.95 -20.95
C CYS A 98 11.68 -20.74 -21.76
N GLY A 99 12.32 -20.41 -22.88
CA GLY A 99 11.96 -19.26 -23.73
C GLY A 99 10.67 -19.50 -24.51
N GLY A 100 9.52 -19.20 -23.90
CA GLY A 100 8.19 -19.26 -24.48
C GLY A 100 7.18 -19.88 -23.50
N ASN A 101 5.98 -19.30 -23.39
CA ASN A 101 4.90 -19.82 -22.53
C ASN A 101 4.65 -21.32 -22.80
N PRO A 102 4.93 -22.23 -21.86
CA PRO A 102 4.65 -23.63 -22.06
C PRO A 102 3.13 -23.82 -22.17
N SER A 103 2.69 -24.43 -23.27
CA SER A 103 1.31 -24.88 -23.47
C SER A 103 1.31 -26.40 -23.31
N VAL A 104 0.57 -26.92 -22.33
CA VAL A 104 0.35 -28.37 -22.19
C VAL A 104 -0.71 -28.77 -23.22
N LEU A 105 -0.50 -29.87 -23.95
CA LEU A 105 -1.44 -30.33 -24.99
C LEU A 105 -1.93 -31.73 -24.61
N LEU A 106 -3.19 -31.86 -24.20
CA LEU A 106 -3.78 -33.18 -23.92
C LEU A 106 -4.06 -33.92 -25.23
N GLY A 107 -3.35 -35.03 -25.45
CA GLY A 107 -3.61 -35.91 -26.59
C GLY A 107 -4.90 -36.72 -26.43
N PRO A 108 -5.57 -37.12 -27.53
CA PRO A 108 -6.76 -37.96 -27.44
C PRO A 108 -6.41 -39.34 -26.84
N ALA A 109 -7.25 -39.80 -25.91
CA ALA A 109 -7.12 -41.06 -25.18
C ALA A 109 -6.65 -42.21 -26.10
N GLN A 110 -5.44 -42.71 -25.83
CA GLN A 110 -4.89 -43.90 -26.47
C GLN A 110 -5.59 -45.13 -25.90
N ASN A 111 -6.73 -45.50 -26.49
CA ASN A 111 -7.38 -46.82 -26.54
C ASN A 111 -8.89 -46.74 -26.33
N GLY A 112 -9.64 -46.37 -27.36
CA GLY A 112 -10.93 -47.03 -27.71
C GLY A 112 -12.08 -47.12 -26.70
N THR A 113 -11.98 -46.56 -25.49
CA THR A 113 -13.06 -46.47 -24.51
C THR A 113 -13.35 -44.99 -24.25
N ASN A 114 -14.56 -44.60 -24.62
CA ASN A 114 -15.16 -43.33 -24.25
C ASN A 114 -15.16 -43.22 -22.70
N PRO A 115 -14.63 -42.16 -22.06
CA PRO A 115 -14.65 -42.04 -20.61
C PRO A 115 -16.05 -41.71 -20.05
N TYR A 116 -17.04 -41.45 -20.91
CA TYR A 116 -18.44 -41.26 -20.52
C TYR A 116 -19.23 -42.54 -20.76
N ASN A 117 -19.19 -43.46 -19.80
CA ASN A 117 -20.08 -44.61 -19.76
C ASN A 117 -20.70 -44.73 -18.36
N GLU A 118 -21.85 -44.08 -18.17
CA GLU A 118 -22.65 -43.96 -16.93
C GLU A 118 -23.22 -45.30 -16.37
N SER A 119 -22.51 -46.43 -16.47
CA SER A 119 -23.11 -47.74 -16.15
C SER A 119 -22.42 -48.58 -15.09
N ASP A 120 -21.26 -48.19 -14.57
CA ASP A 120 -20.62 -48.84 -13.42
C ASP A 120 -20.09 -47.72 -12.52
N GLY A 121 -20.61 -47.59 -11.29
CA GLY A 121 -20.30 -46.50 -10.35
C GLY A 121 -18.89 -46.55 -9.74
N ASP A 122 -17.87 -46.69 -10.58
CA ASP A 122 -16.44 -46.63 -10.25
C ASP A 122 -15.76 -45.69 -11.27
N GLU A 123 -15.74 -44.38 -11.00
CA GLU A 123 -15.29 -43.39 -12.00
C GLU A 123 -13.96 -42.71 -11.57
N SER A 124 -12.91 -43.52 -11.54
CA SER A 124 -11.50 -43.08 -11.54
C SER A 124 -11.11 -42.53 -12.92
N PHE A 125 -10.28 -41.49 -13.00
CA PHE A 125 -9.83 -40.90 -14.28
C PHE A 125 -8.35 -40.53 -14.30
N GLU A 126 -7.74 -40.48 -15.49
CA GLU A 126 -6.32 -40.17 -15.69
C GLU A 126 -6.12 -38.89 -16.51
N ILE A 127 -5.20 -38.01 -16.09
CA ILE A 127 -4.75 -36.83 -16.85
C ILE A 127 -3.28 -37.04 -17.25
N VAL A 128 -3.00 -37.08 -18.55
CA VAL A 128 -1.64 -37.24 -19.07
C VAL A 128 -1.08 -35.87 -19.50
N ILE A 129 -0.15 -35.32 -18.74
CA ILE A 129 0.51 -34.05 -19.07
C ILE A 129 1.59 -34.32 -20.13
N LEU A 130 1.40 -33.73 -21.33
CA LEU A 130 2.36 -33.74 -22.43
C LEU A 130 2.83 -32.30 -22.71
N GLU A 131 4.14 -32.09 -22.81
CA GLU A 131 4.68 -30.80 -23.26
C GLU A 131 4.75 -30.71 -24.79
N ASP A 132 4.48 -29.51 -25.32
CA ASP A 132 4.51 -29.20 -26.75
C ASP A 132 5.91 -29.41 -27.35
N ALA A 133 5.99 -30.07 -28.50
CA ALA A 133 7.23 -30.60 -29.07
C ALA A 133 8.16 -29.55 -29.73
N ASN A 134 8.09 -28.28 -29.29
CA ASN A 134 8.72 -27.16 -30.00
C ASN A 134 9.54 -26.17 -29.14
N SER A 135 9.94 -26.52 -27.90
CA SER A 135 10.88 -25.70 -27.12
C SER A 135 12.21 -26.42 -26.86
N SER A 136 13.30 -25.67 -27.03
CA SER A 136 14.68 -26.15 -26.99
C SER A 136 15.24 -26.28 -25.57
N CYS A 137 14.65 -27.15 -24.73
CA CYS A 137 15.14 -27.40 -23.36
C CYS A 137 15.97 -28.72 -23.26
N ILE A 138 17.13 -28.67 -22.57
CA ILE A 138 18.18 -29.69 -22.55
C ILE A 138 17.90 -30.77 -21.48
N ALA A 139 16.83 -31.54 -21.67
CA ALA A 139 16.60 -32.88 -21.11
C ALA A 139 15.19 -33.29 -21.55
N GLN A 140 14.99 -34.50 -22.09
CA GLN A 140 13.64 -34.97 -22.43
C GLN A 140 12.95 -35.52 -21.17
N PRO A 141 11.91 -34.88 -20.63
CA PRO A 141 11.10 -35.45 -19.56
C PRO A 141 10.07 -36.43 -20.15
N GLN A 142 9.75 -37.48 -19.40
CA GLN A 142 8.71 -38.45 -19.77
C GLN A 142 7.31 -37.88 -19.44
N PRO A 143 6.23 -38.33 -20.11
CA PRO A 143 4.87 -37.96 -19.77
C PRO A 143 4.57 -38.23 -18.28
N VAL A 144 3.94 -37.27 -17.59
CA VAL A 144 3.44 -37.47 -16.22
C VAL A 144 1.94 -37.76 -16.30
N THR A 145 1.52 -38.92 -15.81
CA THR A 145 0.11 -39.31 -15.69
C THR A 145 -0.33 -39.10 -14.25
N LEU A 146 -1.32 -38.23 -14.05
CA LEU A 146 -2.02 -38.07 -12.79
C LEU A 146 -3.24 -39.00 -12.80
N THR A 147 -3.34 -39.88 -11.82
CA THR A 147 -4.44 -40.84 -11.67
C THR A 147 -5.27 -40.43 -10.47
N PHE A 148 -6.55 -40.14 -10.71
CA PHE A 148 -7.54 -39.82 -9.70
C PHE A 148 -8.39 -41.07 -9.46
N THR A 149 -8.25 -41.68 -8.30
CA THR A 149 -9.03 -42.87 -7.92
C THR A 149 -10.18 -42.44 -7.03
N ALA A 150 -11.43 -42.75 -7.41
CA ALA A 150 -12.60 -42.40 -6.62
C ALA A 150 -12.54 -43.10 -5.25
N VAL A 151 -12.82 -42.37 -4.18
CA VAL A 151 -13.00 -42.97 -2.85
C VAL A 151 -14.40 -43.60 -2.79
N PRO A 152 -14.55 -44.90 -2.44
CA PRO A 152 -15.86 -45.53 -2.33
C PRO A 152 -16.76 -44.86 -1.27
N ASP A 153 -18.06 -44.76 -1.54
CA ASP A 153 -19.04 -44.10 -0.65
C ASP A 153 -19.25 -44.80 0.72
N ASP A 154 -18.80 -46.06 0.87
CA ASP A 154 -19.00 -46.88 2.07
C ASP A 154 -17.81 -46.89 3.04
N VAL A 155 -16.73 -46.17 2.71
CA VAL A 155 -15.53 -46.03 3.54
C VAL A 155 -15.29 -44.56 3.93
N THR A 156 -14.74 -44.38 5.11
CA THR A 156 -14.27 -43.10 5.63
C THR A 156 -12.74 -43.08 5.56
N VAL A 157 -12.19 -41.98 5.06
CA VAL A 157 -10.74 -41.76 4.99
C VAL A 157 -10.18 -41.42 6.38
N VAL A 158 -9.14 -42.15 6.80
CA VAL A 158 -8.41 -41.95 8.07
C VAL A 158 -6.91 -42.00 7.76
N VAL A 159 -6.29 -40.85 7.52
CA VAL A 159 -4.93 -40.73 6.97
C VAL A 159 -3.80 -40.75 8.01
N ASP A 160 -4.13 -40.60 9.29
CA ASP A 160 -3.13 -40.62 10.36
C ASP A 160 -2.94 -42.09 10.80
N ASP A 161 -1.77 -42.65 10.49
CA ASP A 161 -1.41 -44.03 10.85
C ASP A 161 -1.67 -44.33 12.33
N ALA A 162 -1.50 -43.37 13.24
CA ALA A 162 -1.71 -43.58 14.67
C ALA A 162 -3.20 -43.58 15.04
N PHE A 163 -4.01 -42.77 14.35
CA PHE A 163 -5.47 -42.80 14.47
C PHE A 163 -6.03 -44.11 13.91
N GLU A 164 -5.67 -44.48 12.69
CA GLU A 164 -6.12 -45.74 12.07
C GLU A 164 -5.66 -46.96 12.86
N GLN A 165 -4.38 -46.99 13.31
CA GLN A 165 -3.87 -48.06 14.16
C GLN A 165 -4.67 -48.18 15.47
N HIS A 166 -5.16 -47.07 16.03
CA HIS A 166 -6.05 -47.13 17.18
C HIS A 166 -7.40 -47.79 16.84
N LEU A 167 -7.99 -47.47 15.68
CA LEU A 167 -9.23 -48.10 15.21
C LEU A 167 -9.06 -49.61 15.01
N ILE A 168 -7.92 -50.05 14.48
CA ILE A 168 -7.55 -51.47 14.38
C ILE A 168 -7.45 -52.10 15.78
N ASP A 169 -6.78 -51.42 16.72
CA ASP A 169 -6.58 -51.93 18.09
C ASP A 169 -7.90 -52.14 18.84
N ILE A 170 -8.93 -51.32 18.57
CA ILE A 170 -10.27 -51.45 19.16
C ILE A 170 -11.23 -52.29 18.31
N GLY A 171 -10.77 -52.82 17.17
CA GLY A 171 -11.50 -53.74 16.31
C GLY A 171 -12.59 -53.09 15.45
N LEU A 172 -12.46 -51.79 15.15
CA LEU A 172 -13.32 -51.08 14.20
C LEU A 172 -12.79 -51.16 12.76
N ASP A 173 -11.54 -51.56 12.62
CA ASP A 173 -10.83 -51.70 11.36
C ASP A 173 -9.96 -52.98 11.34
N ASP A 174 -9.53 -53.45 10.18
CA ASP A 174 -8.83 -54.73 10.00
C ASP A 174 -7.43 -54.64 9.37
N VAL A 175 -7.10 -53.54 8.68
CA VAL A 175 -5.81 -53.29 8.05
C VAL A 175 -5.45 -51.81 8.13
N LEU A 176 -4.17 -51.47 8.01
CA LEU A 176 -3.70 -50.09 7.93
C LEU A 176 -3.65 -49.72 6.44
N ASP A 177 -4.71 -49.10 5.92
CA ASP A 177 -4.86 -48.80 4.48
C ASP A 177 -5.41 -47.40 4.14
N ASP A 178 -5.44 -46.49 5.12
CA ASP A 178 -6.01 -45.14 5.11
C ASP A 178 -7.55 -45.10 5.12
N TYR A 179 -8.24 -46.22 5.35
CA TYR A 179 -9.69 -46.33 5.27
C TYR A 179 -10.30 -47.15 6.42
N VAL A 180 -11.48 -46.73 6.87
CA VAL A 180 -12.33 -47.54 7.74
C VAL A 180 -13.73 -47.60 7.17
N LEU A 181 -14.41 -48.76 7.25
CA LEU A 181 -15.81 -48.86 6.84
C LEU A 181 -16.68 -47.89 7.66
N THR A 182 -17.40 -46.98 7.00
CA THR A 182 -18.20 -45.96 7.67
C THR A 182 -19.25 -46.58 8.60
N THR A 183 -19.81 -47.72 8.22
CA THR A 183 -20.78 -48.47 9.05
C THR A 183 -20.20 -49.01 10.36
N ASN A 184 -18.88 -49.19 10.45
CA ASN A 184 -18.24 -49.64 11.68
C ASN A 184 -18.11 -48.50 12.70
N ILE A 185 -17.91 -47.27 12.22
CA ILE A 185 -17.62 -46.10 13.07
C ILE A 185 -18.84 -45.21 13.35
N GLU A 186 -19.87 -45.22 12.50
CA GLU A 186 -21.04 -44.33 12.62
C GLU A 186 -21.85 -44.56 13.91
N THR A 187 -21.74 -45.75 14.52
CA THR A 187 -22.45 -46.13 15.76
C THR A 187 -21.61 -45.99 17.03
N VAL A 188 -20.35 -45.55 16.91
CA VAL A 188 -19.41 -45.45 18.03
C VAL A 188 -19.73 -44.21 18.86
N THR A 189 -19.97 -44.40 20.15
CA THR A 189 -20.37 -43.33 21.09
C THR A 189 -19.20 -42.76 21.90
N SER A 190 -18.06 -43.44 21.95
CA SER A 190 -16.90 -42.99 22.73
C SER A 190 -15.60 -43.40 22.06
N LEU A 191 -14.65 -42.46 21.99
CA LEU A 191 -13.33 -42.69 21.40
C LEU A 191 -12.26 -42.08 22.32
N GLU A 192 -11.35 -42.92 22.81
CA GLU A 192 -10.31 -42.55 23.79
C GLU A 192 -8.91 -42.83 23.21
N MET A 193 -8.23 -41.77 22.78
CA MET A 193 -6.98 -41.78 22.02
C MET A 193 -5.86 -41.01 22.71
N VAL A 194 -5.71 -41.23 24.01
CA VAL A 194 -4.71 -40.56 24.85
C VAL A 194 -3.29 -41.05 24.52
N GLU A 195 -2.35 -40.11 24.34
CA GLU A 195 -0.92 -40.38 24.11
C GLU A 195 -0.64 -41.34 22.94
N LYS A 196 -1.42 -41.21 21.86
CA LYS A 196 -1.29 -42.08 20.67
C LYS A 196 -0.33 -41.52 19.62
N GLY A 197 0.07 -40.26 19.75
CA GLY A 197 0.93 -39.60 18.75
C GLY A 197 0.15 -39.16 17.52
N ILE A 198 -1.16 -38.95 17.65
CA ILE A 198 -2.04 -38.50 16.58
C ILE A 198 -1.70 -37.04 16.25
N THR A 199 -1.63 -36.74 14.96
CA THR A 199 -1.38 -35.39 14.44
C THR A 199 -2.56 -34.88 13.62
N ASP A 200 -3.32 -35.78 13.00
CA ASP A 200 -4.45 -35.48 12.13
C ASP A 200 -5.68 -36.34 12.52
N LEU A 201 -6.84 -35.69 12.64
CA LEU A 201 -8.13 -36.31 12.99
C LEU A 201 -9.07 -36.43 11.77
N THR A 202 -8.54 -36.33 10.56
CA THR A 202 -9.31 -36.57 9.33
C THR A 202 -10.04 -37.91 9.43
N GLY A 203 -11.36 -37.87 9.16
CA GLY A 203 -12.28 -38.99 9.35
C GLY A 203 -13.16 -38.91 10.60
N ILE A 204 -12.81 -38.09 11.60
CA ILE A 204 -13.57 -37.99 12.87
C ILE A 204 -15.03 -37.55 12.68
N LYS A 205 -15.33 -36.78 11.62
CA LYS A 205 -16.69 -36.31 11.29
C LYS A 205 -17.66 -37.46 10.99
N ALA A 206 -17.17 -38.62 10.56
CA ALA A 206 -18.00 -39.78 10.26
C ALA A 206 -18.48 -40.53 11.52
N PHE A 207 -17.94 -40.21 12.70
CA PHE A 207 -18.40 -40.73 13.98
C PHE A 207 -19.67 -39.97 14.43
N THR A 208 -20.76 -40.17 13.70
CA THR A 208 -22.00 -39.38 13.86
C THR A 208 -22.71 -39.60 15.21
N ALA A 209 -22.48 -40.74 15.87
CA ALA A 209 -23.00 -41.06 17.19
C ALA A 209 -22.05 -40.71 18.35
N LEU A 210 -20.90 -40.06 18.09
CA LEU A 210 -19.86 -39.83 19.10
C LEU A 210 -20.33 -38.87 20.20
N GLU A 211 -20.38 -39.34 21.44
CA GLU A 211 -20.76 -38.57 22.63
C GLU A 211 -19.54 -38.12 23.46
N LEU A 212 -18.44 -38.90 23.41
CA LEU A 212 -17.19 -38.63 24.12
C LEU A 212 -15.98 -38.78 23.19
N LEU A 213 -15.12 -37.75 23.16
CA LEU A 213 -13.82 -37.78 22.50
C LEU A 213 -12.73 -37.36 23.48
N ASP A 214 -11.76 -38.25 23.72
CA ASP A 214 -10.54 -37.95 24.49
C ASP A 214 -9.32 -38.10 23.58
N VAL A 215 -8.63 -36.99 23.32
CA VAL A 215 -7.43 -36.89 22.48
C VAL A 215 -6.28 -36.23 23.23
N ASN A 216 -6.25 -36.38 24.55
CA ASN A 216 -5.21 -35.80 25.40
C ASN A 216 -3.79 -36.23 25.02
N SER A 217 -2.85 -35.30 25.16
CA SER A 217 -1.40 -35.53 25.00
C SER A 217 -1.02 -36.09 23.62
N ASN A 218 -1.54 -35.47 22.58
CA ASN A 218 -1.18 -35.75 21.19
C ASN A 218 -0.46 -34.54 20.57
N ALA A 219 -0.37 -34.48 19.24
CA ALA A 219 0.25 -33.39 18.50
C ALA A 219 -0.73 -32.76 17.49
N ILE A 220 -2.01 -32.69 17.86
CA ILE A 220 -3.08 -32.16 17.01
C ILE A 220 -2.96 -30.64 16.89
N SER A 221 -3.01 -30.13 15.66
CA SER A 221 -2.90 -28.69 15.35
C SER A 221 -4.17 -28.05 14.78
N GLN A 222 -5.17 -28.88 14.43
CA GLN A 222 -6.47 -28.46 13.93
C GLN A 222 -7.56 -29.41 14.45
N LEU A 223 -8.71 -28.87 14.85
CA LEU A 223 -9.80 -29.65 15.41
C LEU A 223 -11.17 -29.21 14.84
N ASP A 224 -11.68 -29.92 13.84
CA ASP A 224 -13.00 -29.63 13.25
C ASP A 224 -14.04 -30.72 13.60
N LEU A 225 -14.92 -30.38 14.55
CA LEU A 225 -15.90 -31.29 15.14
C LEU A 225 -17.35 -30.80 14.98
N GLN A 226 -17.59 -29.80 14.11
CA GLN A 226 -18.92 -29.17 13.99
C GLN A 226 -20.02 -30.17 13.60
N GLU A 227 -19.68 -31.19 12.81
CA GLU A 227 -20.60 -32.23 12.33
C GLU A 227 -20.85 -33.35 13.36
N ASN A 228 -20.06 -33.43 14.44
CA ASN A 228 -20.25 -34.40 15.52
C ASN A 228 -21.33 -33.91 16.51
N ALA A 229 -22.56 -33.75 16.02
CA ALA A 229 -23.67 -33.13 16.76
C ALA A 229 -24.13 -33.89 18.03
N ALA A 230 -23.68 -35.14 18.22
CA ALA A 230 -23.90 -35.93 19.43
C ALA A 230 -22.86 -35.67 20.54
N LEU A 231 -21.76 -34.98 20.24
CA LEU A 231 -20.62 -34.86 21.13
C LEU A 231 -20.97 -34.00 22.35
N THR A 232 -20.87 -34.58 23.54
CA THR A 232 -21.14 -33.92 24.81
C THR A 232 -19.87 -33.71 25.64
N THR A 233 -18.84 -34.52 25.42
CA THR A 233 -17.59 -34.48 26.19
C THR A 233 -16.40 -34.44 25.23
N LEU A 234 -15.59 -33.38 25.34
CA LEU A 234 -14.33 -33.25 24.61
C LEU A 234 -13.18 -33.00 25.58
N ILE A 235 -12.19 -33.88 25.55
CA ILE A 235 -10.96 -33.79 26.34
C ILE A 235 -9.78 -33.73 25.37
N ALA A 236 -9.14 -32.57 25.24
CA ALA A 236 -8.11 -32.30 24.22
C ALA A 236 -6.93 -31.48 24.78
N ALA A 237 -6.60 -31.67 26.05
CA ALA A 237 -5.44 -31.08 26.71
C ALA A 237 -4.10 -31.53 26.13
N ASN A 238 -3.08 -30.67 26.25
CA ASN A 238 -1.69 -30.92 25.84
C ASN A 238 -1.57 -31.28 24.35
N ASN A 239 -2.08 -30.40 23.50
CA ASN A 239 -1.95 -30.48 22.04
C ASN A 239 -1.36 -29.14 21.52
N ASN A 240 -1.44 -28.88 20.21
CA ASN A 240 -0.95 -27.66 19.57
C ASN A 240 -2.05 -26.96 18.75
N ILE A 241 -3.29 -26.98 19.25
CA ILE A 241 -4.50 -26.59 18.50
C ILE A 241 -4.52 -25.08 18.18
N GLY A 242 -4.01 -24.21 19.07
CA GLY A 242 -4.18 -22.77 18.94
C GLY A 242 -5.66 -22.38 18.87
N ASP A 243 -6.02 -21.51 17.92
CA ASP A 243 -7.42 -21.10 17.67
C ASP A 243 -8.07 -21.86 16.49
N ASN A 244 -7.42 -22.92 16.00
CA ASN A 244 -7.87 -23.68 14.83
C ASN A 244 -8.88 -24.77 15.20
N PHE A 245 -10.00 -24.40 15.82
CA PHE A 245 -11.04 -25.35 16.20
C PHE A 245 -12.47 -24.89 15.89
N THR A 246 -13.33 -25.85 15.53
CA THR A 246 -14.78 -25.68 15.37
C THR A 246 -15.51 -26.76 16.16
N LEU A 247 -16.38 -26.35 17.08
CA LEU A 247 -17.00 -27.23 18.08
C LEU A 247 -18.53 -27.27 17.96
N PRO A 248 -19.18 -28.40 18.30
CA PRO A 248 -20.63 -28.50 18.27
C PRO A 248 -21.28 -27.88 19.53
N ASN A 249 -22.48 -27.31 19.38
CA ASN A 249 -23.24 -26.70 20.48
C ASN A 249 -23.80 -27.72 21.51
N SER A 250 -23.64 -29.03 21.26
CA SER A 250 -24.05 -30.12 22.14
C SER A 250 -23.12 -30.33 23.33
N LEU A 251 -21.93 -29.73 23.34
CA LEU A 251 -20.92 -29.92 24.38
C LEU A 251 -21.42 -29.52 25.76
N GLN A 252 -21.13 -30.38 26.73
CA GLN A 252 -21.34 -30.19 28.17
C GLN A 252 -19.99 -30.06 28.91
N LEU A 253 -18.95 -30.76 28.44
CA LEU A 253 -17.60 -30.68 28.96
C LEU A 253 -16.60 -30.35 27.84
N LEU A 254 -15.79 -29.31 28.07
CA LEU A 254 -14.69 -28.92 27.20
C LEU A 254 -13.39 -28.75 28.01
N GLU A 255 -12.36 -29.52 27.67
CA GLU A 255 -11.01 -29.40 28.23
C GLU A 255 -9.99 -29.14 27.12
N LEU A 256 -9.40 -27.94 27.12
CA LEU A 256 -8.41 -27.44 26.15
C LEU A 256 -7.14 -26.95 26.85
N GLN A 257 -6.78 -27.53 27.99
CA GLN A 257 -5.59 -27.14 28.74
C GLN A 257 -4.32 -27.23 27.87
N ASN A 258 -3.41 -26.24 27.94
CA ASN A 258 -2.10 -26.30 27.27
C ASN A 258 -2.19 -26.54 25.76
N ASN A 259 -2.89 -25.64 25.06
CA ASN A 259 -3.08 -25.67 23.60
C ASN A 259 -2.62 -24.39 22.89
N GLY A 260 -2.25 -23.35 23.63
CA GLY A 260 -1.85 -22.06 23.06
C GLY A 260 -3.01 -21.25 22.45
N THR A 261 -4.27 -21.56 22.79
CA THR A 261 -5.43 -20.79 22.30
C THR A 261 -5.43 -19.37 22.87
N THR A 262 -5.92 -18.41 22.09
CA THR A 262 -6.19 -17.03 22.48
C THR A 262 -7.70 -16.72 22.57
N GLN A 263 -8.57 -17.65 22.14
CA GLN A 263 -10.03 -17.55 22.20
C GLN A 263 -10.53 -17.25 23.62
N SER A 264 -11.27 -16.15 23.76
CA SER A 264 -11.81 -15.67 25.04
C SER A 264 -13.33 -15.79 25.17
N ASP A 265 -14.08 -15.97 24.08
CA ASP A 265 -15.55 -16.05 24.12
C ASP A 265 -16.04 -17.49 23.98
N TYR A 266 -16.70 -17.99 25.03
CA TYR A 266 -17.33 -19.30 25.09
C TYR A 266 -18.85 -19.21 25.31
N SER A 267 -19.43 -18.01 25.23
CA SER A 267 -20.84 -17.74 25.56
C SER A 267 -21.84 -18.49 24.67
N GLN A 268 -21.45 -18.80 23.42
CA GLN A 268 -22.28 -19.54 22.46
C GLN A 268 -22.53 -21.00 22.86
N TYR A 269 -21.65 -21.60 23.69
CA TYR A 269 -21.76 -23.00 24.09
C TYR A 269 -22.66 -23.15 25.32
N VAL A 270 -23.95 -22.82 25.13
CA VAL A 270 -24.94 -22.73 26.21
C VAL A 270 -25.16 -24.03 26.99
N ASN A 271 -24.75 -25.18 26.47
CA ASN A 271 -24.90 -26.46 27.16
C ASN A 271 -23.70 -26.82 28.06
N LEU A 272 -22.61 -26.04 28.03
CA LEU A 272 -21.44 -26.32 28.86
C LEU A 272 -21.76 -26.21 30.35
N THR A 273 -21.40 -27.26 31.08
CA THR A 273 -21.37 -27.33 32.54
C THR A 273 -19.93 -27.36 33.06
N THR A 274 -18.96 -27.77 32.25
CA THR A 274 -17.54 -27.84 32.62
C THR A 274 -16.66 -27.25 31.54
N LEU A 275 -15.80 -26.30 31.91
CA LEU A 275 -14.84 -25.66 31.03
C LEU A 275 -13.45 -25.58 31.69
N ILE A 276 -12.45 -26.19 31.06
CA ILE A 276 -11.05 -26.20 31.51
C ILE A 276 -10.19 -25.65 30.37
N ILE A 277 -9.67 -24.44 30.55
CA ILE A 277 -8.87 -23.70 29.55
C ILE A 277 -7.57 -23.17 30.17
N SER A 278 -7.04 -23.88 31.15
CA SER A 278 -5.80 -23.51 31.84
C SER A 278 -4.56 -23.66 30.94
N ASP A 279 -3.46 -22.98 31.29
CA ASP A 279 -2.19 -23.03 30.54
C ASP A 279 -2.31 -22.59 29.06
N ASN A 280 -3.02 -21.50 28.78
CA ASN A 280 -3.19 -21.00 27.41
C ASN A 280 -2.68 -19.55 27.26
N ALA A 281 -2.89 -18.97 26.09
CA ALA A 281 -2.41 -17.63 25.72
C ALA A 281 -3.56 -16.59 25.72
N ILE A 282 -4.60 -16.80 26.54
CA ILE A 282 -5.79 -15.95 26.56
C ILE A 282 -5.46 -14.62 27.28
N SER A 283 -5.43 -13.53 26.53
CA SER A 283 -5.11 -12.18 27.03
C SER A 283 -6.33 -11.25 27.12
N ALA A 284 -7.40 -11.53 26.37
CA ALA A 284 -8.66 -10.83 26.47
C ALA A 284 -9.51 -11.36 27.63
N ASN A 285 -10.33 -10.50 28.25
CA ASN A 285 -11.18 -10.90 29.38
C ASN A 285 -12.24 -11.91 28.91
N PRO A 286 -12.25 -13.14 29.46
CA PRO A 286 -13.08 -14.22 28.92
C PRO A 286 -14.56 -14.06 29.27
N VAL A 287 -15.44 -14.58 28.39
CA VAL A 287 -16.90 -14.55 28.53
C VAL A 287 -17.45 -15.98 28.50
N PHE A 288 -18.39 -16.27 29.40
CA PHE A 288 -18.84 -17.65 29.69
C PHE A 288 -20.36 -17.82 29.58
N PRO A 289 -20.86 -19.05 29.33
CA PRO A 289 -22.28 -19.36 29.43
C PRO A 289 -22.72 -19.40 30.90
N SER A 290 -23.98 -19.03 31.17
CA SER A 290 -24.54 -18.92 32.54
C SER A 290 -24.62 -20.24 33.32
N ASN A 291 -24.46 -21.37 32.63
CA ASN A 291 -24.80 -22.71 33.10
C ASN A 291 -23.59 -23.49 33.63
N LEU A 292 -22.40 -22.88 33.63
CA LEU A 292 -21.18 -23.53 34.11
C LEU A 292 -21.27 -23.87 35.60
N GLU A 293 -20.89 -25.11 35.91
CA GLU A 293 -20.70 -25.63 37.27
C GLU A 293 -19.21 -25.66 37.64
N VAL A 294 -18.34 -26.01 36.69
CA VAL A 294 -16.88 -26.13 36.89
C VAL A 294 -16.13 -25.26 35.90
N LEU A 295 -15.25 -24.39 36.39
CA LEU A 295 -14.43 -23.49 35.58
C LEU A 295 -12.97 -23.47 36.05
N ASP A 296 -12.03 -23.77 35.15
CA ASP A 296 -10.59 -23.60 35.37
C ASP A 296 -9.97 -22.74 34.28
N VAL A 297 -9.53 -21.54 34.66
CA VAL A 297 -8.92 -20.52 33.79
C VAL A 297 -7.50 -20.18 34.22
N SER A 298 -6.86 -21.07 34.98
CA SER A 298 -5.54 -20.83 35.57
C SER A 298 -4.45 -20.64 34.50
N ARG A 299 -3.42 -19.83 34.79
CA ARG A 299 -2.22 -19.63 33.95
C ARG A 299 -2.53 -19.15 32.52
N ASN A 300 -3.24 -18.02 32.45
CA ASN A 300 -3.49 -17.22 31.25
C ASN A 300 -3.01 -15.76 31.48
N GLY A 301 -3.37 -14.83 30.57
CA GLY A 301 -2.85 -13.46 30.52
C GLY A 301 -3.89 -12.32 30.62
N PHE A 302 -5.15 -12.61 30.92
CA PHE A 302 -6.24 -11.62 30.99
C PHE A 302 -6.20 -10.74 32.26
N THR A 303 -6.91 -9.60 32.23
CA THR A 303 -6.85 -8.57 33.28
C THR A 303 -8.06 -8.54 34.21
N ALA A 304 -9.20 -9.09 33.81
CA ALA A 304 -10.38 -9.22 34.66
C ALA A 304 -11.12 -10.53 34.38
N LEU A 305 -11.70 -11.11 35.43
CA LEU A 305 -12.55 -12.30 35.35
C LEU A 305 -13.94 -11.97 35.88
N ASP A 306 -14.94 -11.90 34.99
CA ASP A 306 -16.33 -11.72 35.36
C ASP A 306 -17.09 -13.05 35.24
N VAL A 307 -17.54 -13.55 36.38
CA VAL A 307 -18.36 -14.77 36.51
C VAL A 307 -19.64 -14.46 37.27
N SER A 308 -20.10 -13.21 37.24
CA SER A 308 -21.34 -12.76 37.91
C SER A 308 -22.61 -13.36 37.31
N SER A 309 -22.57 -13.71 36.01
CA SER A 309 -23.69 -14.35 35.29
C SER A 309 -23.74 -15.87 35.42
N THR A 310 -22.67 -16.51 35.91
CA THR A 310 -22.54 -17.98 36.00
C THR A 310 -23.11 -18.49 37.33
N THR A 311 -24.43 -18.47 37.43
CA THR A 311 -25.17 -18.75 38.67
C THR A 311 -25.12 -20.20 39.17
N SER A 312 -24.53 -21.13 38.39
CA SER A 312 -24.45 -22.55 38.73
C SER A 312 -23.09 -23.01 39.25
N LEU A 313 -22.08 -22.12 39.35
CA LEU A 313 -20.72 -22.48 39.71
C LEU A 313 -20.59 -23.17 41.08
N THR A 314 -19.98 -24.35 41.11
CA THR A 314 -19.55 -25.07 42.32
C THR A 314 -18.03 -25.08 42.47
N ASP A 315 -17.28 -24.97 41.37
CA ASP A 315 -15.82 -25.05 41.36
C ASP A 315 -15.22 -23.97 40.44
N LEU A 316 -14.35 -23.12 40.99
CA LEU A 316 -13.65 -22.08 40.24
C LEU A 316 -12.15 -22.05 40.58
N LYS A 317 -11.30 -22.17 39.55
CA LYS A 317 -9.84 -21.98 39.65
C LYS A 317 -9.37 -20.89 38.69
N ALA A 318 -8.64 -19.93 39.22
CA ALA A 318 -8.10 -18.79 38.49
C ALA A 318 -6.65 -18.49 38.91
N ASP A 319 -5.87 -19.54 39.17
CA ASP A 319 -4.51 -19.41 39.72
C ASP A 319 -3.51 -18.96 38.64
N GLY A 320 -2.49 -18.18 39.00
CA GLY A 320 -1.35 -17.91 38.11
C GLY A 320 -1.62 -16.99 36.91
N ASN A 321 -2.68 -16.19 36.95
CA ASN A 321 -2.98 -15.15 35.95
C ASN A 321 -2.28 -13.84 36.35
N LEU A 322 -1.04 -13.66 35.88
CA LEU A 322 -0.14 -12.60 36.39
C LEU A 322 -0.65 -11.16 36.16
N ASN A 323 -1.52 -10.95 35.17
CA ASN A 323 -2.09 -9.64 34.84
C ASN A 323 -3.49 -9.41 35.43
N LEU A 324 -4.04 -10.41 36.13
CA LEU A 324 -5.41 -10.35 36.65
C LEU A 324 -5.52 -9.32 37.76
N LEU A 325 -6.35 -8.29 37.57
CA LEU A 325 -6.58 -7.18 38.50
C LEU A 325 -7.78 -7.43 39.41
N GLU A 326 -8.80 -8.11 38.91
CA GLU A 326 -10.05 -8.33 39.64
C GLU A 326 -10.80 -9.60 39.23
N ILE A 327 -11.57 -10.14 40.18
CA ILE A 327 -12.54 -11.21 39.95
C ILE A 327 -13.92 -10.74 40.46
N ASP A 328 -14.94 -10.80 39.61
CA ASP A 328 -16.33 -10.61 40.00
C ASP A 328 -17.09 -11.95 40.12
N LEU A 329 -17.29 -12.38 41.36
CA LEU A 329 -17.96 -13.61 41.75
C LEU A 329 -19.30 -13.32 42.47
N ARG A 330 -19.97 -12.22 42.09
CA ARG A 330 -21.30 -11.84 42.61
C ARG A 330 -22.45 -12.58 41.93
N ASN A 331 -22.30 -13.89 41.74
CA ASN A 331 -23.30 -14.74 41.10
C ASN A 331 -24.43 -15.22 42.04
N ASN A 332 -24.50 -14.69 43.26
CA ASN A 332 -25.41 -15.11 44.32
C ASN A 332 -25.34 -16.63 44.65
N ASN A 333 -24.26 -17.30 44.27
CA ASN A 333 -24.07 -18.74 44.41
C ASN A 333 -22.86 -19.10 45.30
N ASN A 334 -22.27 -18.14 46.04
CA ASN A 334 -21.07 -18.39 46.84
C ASN A 334 -21.24 -19.56 47.82
N ALA A 335 -22.43 -19.73 48.42
CA ALA A 335 -22.73 -20.82 49.35
C ALA A 335 -22.71 -22.22 48.70
N SER A 336 -22.80 -22.31 47.37
CA SER A 336 -22.74 -23.56 46.60
C SER A 336 -21.32 -23.88 46.13
N LEU A 337 -20.37 -22.94 46.25
CA LEU A 337 -18.97 -23.21 45.91
C LEU A 337 -18.38 -24.23 46.89
N SER A 338 -17.97 -25.37 46.36
CA SER A 338 -17.17 -26.40 47.04
C SER A 338 -15.67 -26.15 46.92
N ASN A 339 -15.25 -25.45 45.87
CA ASN A 339 -13.84 -25.20 45.60
C ASN A 339 -13.65 -23.82 44.96
N PHE A 340 -12.71 -23.05 45.49
CA PHE A 340 -12.32 -21.76 44.96
C PHE A 340 -10.82 -21.55 45.17
N SER A 341 -10.11 -21.12 44.12
CA SER A 341 -8.69 -20.76 44.18
C SER A 341 -8.37 -19.65 43.19
N ALA A 342 -7.65 -18.64 43.65
CA ALA A 342 -7.11 -17.54 42.87
C ALA A 342 -5.77 -17.07 43.46
N VAL A 343 -4.84 -18.02 43.64
CA VAL A 343 -3.48 -17.76 44.13
C VAL A 343 -2.49 -17.55 42.97
N ASP A 344 -1.30 -17.03 43.25
CA ASP A 344 -0.26 -16.71 42.26
C ASP A 344 -0.68 -15.63 41.23
N ASN A 345 -1.60 -14.74 41.60
CA ASN A 345 -2.08 -13.60 40.82
C ASN A 345 -1.50 -12.28 41.36
N VAL A 346 -0.25 -11.98 41.02
CA VAL A 346 0.51 -10.84 41.60
C VAL A 346 -0.16 -9.47 41.48
N SER A 347 -1.03 -9.29 40.48
CA SER A 347 -1.72 -8.01 40.21
C SER A 347 -3.14 -7.93 40.78
N LEU A 348 -3.64 -9.02 41.41
CA LEU A 348 -5.03 -9.11 41.85
C LEU A 348 -5.27 -8.18 43.04
N ALA A 349 -6.15 -7.19 42.88
CA ALA A 349 -6.43 -6.19 43.91
C ALA A 349 -7.50 -6.69 44.90
N CYS A 350 -8.55 -7.34 44.40
CA CYS A 350 -9.69 -7.79 45.21
C CYS A 350 -10.55 -8.83 44.48
N VAL A 351 -11.40 -9.51 45.24
CA VAL A 351 -12.43 -10.43 44.71
C VAL A 351 -13.80 -9.97 45.21
N SER A 352 -14.68 -9.57 44.28
CA SER A 352 -16.06 -9.20 44.58
C SER A 352 -16.91 -10.45 44.77
N VAL A 353 -17.65 -10.55 45.88
CA VAL A 353 -18.47 -11.73 46.22
C VAL A 353 -19.83 -11.30 46.77
N SER A 354 -20.87 -12.11 46.56
CA SER A 354 -22.21 -11.86 47.11
C SER A 354 -22.27 -12.06 48.64
N ASP A 355 -21.43 -12.94 49.21
CA ASP A 355 -21.36 -13.23 50.65
C ASP A 355 -19.89 -13.24 51.14
N VAL A 356 -19.44 -12.09 51.65
CA VAL A 356 -18.06 -11.90 52.13
C VAL A 356 -17.76 -12.79 53.34
N ASP A 357 -18.69 -12.89 54.28
CA ASP A 357 -18.50 -13.64 55.52
C ASP A 357 -18.31 -15.14 55.22
N TYR A 358 -19.11 -15.69 54.31
CA TYR A 358 -18.98 -17.07 53.85
C TYR A 358 -17.63 -17.32 53.18
N MET A 359 -17.23 -16.45 52.25
CA MET A 359 -15.99 -16.62 51.48
C MET A 359 -14.74 -16.51 52.35
N THR A 360 -14.68 -15.52 53.24
CA THR A 360 -13.57 -15.36 54.19
C THR A 360 -13.46 -16.55 55.16
N THR A 361 -14.59 -17.14 55.56
CA THR A 361 -14.58 -18.29 56.49
C THR A 361 -14.23 -19.61 55.80
N THR A 362 -14.74 -19.82 54.58
CA THR A 362 -14.66 -21.10 53.87
C THR A 362 -13.37 -21.22 53.05
N PHE A 363 -12.91 -20.13 52.44
CA PHE A 363 -11.74 -20.10 51.55
C PHE A 363 -10.68 -19.07 52.00
N PRO A 364 -10.15 -19.14 53.24
CA PRO A 364 -9.22 -18.14 53.77
C PRO A 364 -7.83 -18.16 53.15
N SER A 365 -7.48 -19.21 52.39
CA SER A 365 -6.16 -19.41 51.78
C SER A 365 -6.23 -19.50 50.25
N ALA A 366 -7.37 -19.11 49.67
CA ALA A 366 -7.61 -19.17 48.24
C ALA A 366 -7.18 -17.89 47.49
N LEU A 367 -6.61 -16.90 48.19
CA LEU A 367 -6.17 -15.63 47.63
C LEU A 367 -4.70 -15.36 48.00
N ASP A 368 -4.04 -14.51 47.21
CA ASP A 368 -2.70 -13.99 47.51
C ASP A 368 -2.67 -13.08 48.76
N GLU A 369 -1.49 -12.95 49.36
CA GLU A 369 -1.29 -12.12 50.55
C GLU A 369 -1.58 -10.63 50.23
N GLY A 370 -2.58 -10.05 50.91
CA GLY A 370 -3.00 -8.65 50.74
C GLY A 370 -4.31 -8.47 49.96
N VAL A 371 -4.79 -9.53 49.29
CA VAL A 371 -6.06 -9.54 48.57
C VAL A 371 -7.20 -9.91 49.52
N ASN A 372 -8.34 -9.22 49.39
CA ASN A 372 -9.50 -9.45 50.26
C ASN A 372 -10.76 -9.75 49.45
N TYR A 373 -11.61 -10.61 50.01
CA TYR A 373 -13.01 -10.69 49.60
C TYR A 373 -13.74 -9.41 50.00
N THR A 374 -14.53 -8.86 49.09
CA THR A 374 -15.34 -7.66 49.33
C THR A 374 -16.69 -7.81 48.65
N PHE A 375 -17.73 -7.13 49.16
CA PHE A 375 -19.04 -7.15 48.50
C PHE A 375 -18.98 -6.44 47.14
N SER A 376 -18.08 -5.47 47.03
CA SER A 376 -17.74 -4.85 45.77
C SER A 376 -16.30 -4.37 45.84
N CYS A 377 -15.53 -4.68 44.80
CA CYS A 377 -14.25 -4.04 44.51
C CYS A 377 -14.43 -2.53 44.30
N THR A 378 -15.66 -2.06 44.09
CA THR A 378 -16.03 -0.65 44.09
C THR A 378 -16.60 -0.24 45.46
N ASN A 379 -15.95 0.73 46.10
CA ASN A 379 -16.48 1.43 47.26
C ASN A 379 -17.87 2.00 46.91
N THR A 380 -18.92 1.84 47.73
CA THR A 380 -20.31 2.22 47.35
C THR A 380 -20.54 3.72 47.07
N ASN A 381 -19.54 4.56 47.35
CA ASN A 381 -19.57 5.98 46.99
C ASN A 381 -18.73 6.30 45.73
N LEU A 382 -17.95 5.36 45.22
CA LEU A 382 -16.98 5.55 44.14
C LEU A 382 -17.13 4.45 43.08
N THR A 383 -17.33 4.85 41.84
CA THR A 383 -17.35 3.99 40.66
C THR A 383 -15.92 3.83 40.17
N PHE A 384 -15.49 2.59 40.00
CA PHE A 384 -14.13 2.28 39.52
C PHE A 384 -14.05 2.45 38.01
N VAL A 385 -13.04 3.20 37.56
CA VAL A 385 -12.79 3.58 36.16
C VAL A 385 -11.31 3.30 35.86
N PRO A 386 -10.94 2.06 35.48
CA PRO A 386 -9.55 1.63 35.36
C PRO A 386 -8.82 2.10 34.10
N ASP A 387 -9.54 2.63 33.11
CA ASP A 387 -8.93 3.17 31.90
C ASP A 387 -8.55 4.62 32.15
N ASP A 388 -7.25 4.89 32.25
CA ASP A 388 -6.71 6.23 32.49
C ASP A 388 -7.24 7.26 31.48
N ASN A 389 -7.49 6.87 30.22
CA ASN A 389 -8.05 7.79 29.22
C ASN A 389 -9.54 8.05 29.46
N PHE A 390 -10.29 7.07 29.97
CA PHE A 390 -11.68 7.26 30.36
C PHE A 390 -11.77 8.17 31.59
N GLU A 391 -10.99 7.90 32.64
CA GLU A 391 -10.96 8.74 33.83
C GLU A 391 -10.46 10.15 33.50
N GLN A 392 -9.39 10.28 32.71
CA GLN A 392 -8.91 11.59 32.24
C GLN A 392 -9.99 12.33 31.45
N ALA A 393 -10.80 11.65 30.64
CA ALA A 393 -11.92 12.27 29.96
C ALA A 393 -12.99 12.76 30.96
N LEU A 394 -13.24 12.04 32.05
CA LEU A 394 -14.15 12.48 33.11
C LEU A 394 -13.60 13.70 33.86
N ILE A 395 -12.30 13.76 34.13
CA ILE A 395 -11.61 14.93 34.70
C ILE A 395 -11.73 16.13 33.77
N ASP A 396 -11.46 15.94 32.47
CA ASP A 396 -11.57 16.99 31.44
C ASP A 396 -13.00 17.57 31.36
N LEU A 397 -14.01 16.73 31.60
CA LEU A 397 -15.42 17.10 31.67
C LEU A 397 -15.82 17.75 33.00
N GLY A 398 -14.92 17.79 33.99
CA GLY A 398 -15.17 18.31 35.34
C GLY A 398 -16.09 17.42 36.17
N LEU A 399 -16.18 16.14 35.83
CA LEU A 399 -16.94 15.12 36.56
C LEU A 399 -16.10 14.42 37.63
N ASP A 400 -14.78 14.54 37.52
CA ASP A 400 -13.79 13.96 38.42
C ASP A 400 -12.68 14.97 38.75
N ASP A 401 -11.88 14.71 39.80
CA ASP A 401 -10.87 15.65 40.31
C ASP A 401 -9.43 15.17 40.21
N THR A 402 -9.18 13.86 40.23
CA THR A 402 -7.83 13.27 40.15
C THR A 402 -7.87 11.95 39.39
N LEU A 403 -6.71 11.54 38.86
CA LEU A 403 -6.55 10.25 38.18
C LEU A 403 -6.24 9.18 39.24
N ASP A 404 -7.26 8.68 39.92
CA ASP A 404 -7.12 7.72 41.01
C ASP A 404 -7.82 6.37 40.76
N ASN A 405 -8.33 6.17 39.54
CA ASN A 405 -9.19 5.11 39.04
C ASN A 405 -10.62 5.15 39.59
N TYR A 406 -11.10 6.27 40.13
CA TYR A 406 -12.42 6.35 40.75
C TYR A 406 -13.12 7.69 40.56
N ILE A 407 -14.35 7.62 40.04
CA ILE A 407 -15.29 8.76 40.07
C ILE A 407 -16.32 8.59 41.18
N SER A 408 -16.83 9.68 41.76
CA SER A 408 -18.03 9.62 42.63
C SER A 408 -19.22 8.97 41.93
N THR A 409 -19.79 7.94 42.54
CA THR A 409 -20.97 7.23 42.01
C THR A 409 -22.20 8.13 41.93
N GLU A 410 -22.36 9.07 42.89
CA GLU A 410 -23.43 10.07 42.84
C GLU A 410 -23.27 11.00 41.64
N THR A 411 -22.03 11.40 41.34
CA THR A 411 -21.73 12.22 40.16
C THR A 411 -22.07 11.47 38.88
N ALA A 412 -21.56 10.24 38.72
CA ALA A 412 -21.81 9.39 37.55
C ALA A 412 -23.32 9.17 37.30
N GLN A 413 -24.09 8.84 38.35
CA GLN A 413 -25.54 8.65 38.26
C GLN A 413 -26.31 9.92 37.88
N GLY A 414 -25.77 11.11 38.16
CA GLY A 414 -26.37 12.39 37.79
C GLY A 414 -26.11 12.84 36.35
N VAL A 415 -25.20 12.18 35.63
CA VAL A 415 -24.84 12.54 34.26
C VAL A 415 -25.92 12.09 33.29
N THR A 416 -26.40 13.04 32.48
CA THR A 416 -27.41 12.80 31.44
C THR A 416 -26.83 12.85 30.02
N ILE A 417 -25.68 13.51 29.86
CA ILE A 417 -24.96 13.60 28.58
C ILE A 417 -23.49 13.33 28.85
N LEU A 418 -22.92 12.32 28.19
CA LEU A 418 -21.52 11.95 28.32
C LEU A 418 -20.86 11.96 26.94
N ASN A 419 -19.82 12.78 26.77
CA ASN A 419 -19.08 12.90 25.51
C ASN A 419 -17.62 12.48 25.69
N LEU A 420 -17.29 11.35 25.09
CA LEU A 420 -16.03 10.62 25.18
C LEU A 420 -15.38 10.42 23.80
N ASN A 421 -15.78 11.18 22.78
CA ASN A 421 -15.24 11.02 21.42
C ASN A 421 -13.72 11.26 21.37
N GLN A 422 -13.00 10.41 20.62
CA GLN A 422 -11.57 10.60 20.30
C GLN A 422 -10.66 10.72 21.54
N LYS A 423 -10.93 9.90 22.57
CA LYS A 423 -10.18 9.93 23.82
C LYS A 423 -9.17 8.78 23.94
N GLY A 424 -9.15 7.85 22.99
CA GLY A 424 -8.26 6.68 23.05
C GLY A 424 -8.70 5.68 24.12
N ILE A 425 -9.99 5.68 24.46
CA ILE A 425 -10.56 4.80 25.50
C ILE A 425 -10.67 3.39 24.95
N SER A 426 -10.10 2.43 25.66
CA SER A 426 -10.11 1.01 25.30
C SER A 426 -11.04 0.19 26.18
N ASN A 427 -11.35 0.68 27.38
CA ASN A 427 -12.20 0.01 28.34
C ASN A 427 -13.17 0.99 29.02
N LEU A 428 -14.46 0.65 29.01
CA LEU A 428 -15.54 1.46 29.55
C LEU A 428 -16.07 1.01 30.91
N ARG A 429 -15.33 0.17 31.63
CA ARG A 429 -15.67 -0.16 33.00
C ARG A 429 -15.89 1.11 33.83
N GLY A 430 -17.00 1.14 34.56
CA GLY A 430 -17.53 2.30 35.26
C GLY A 430 -18.74 2.94 34.55
N LEU A 431 -18.95 2.70 33.25
CA LEU A 431 -20.10 3.22 32.50
C LEU A 431 -21.45 2.69 33.03
N GLU A 432 -21.46 1.51 33.68
CA GLU A 432 -22.63 0.93 34.35
C GLU A 432 -23.25 1.85 35.41
N SER A 433 -22.46 2.72 36.06
CA SER A 433 -22.96 3.67 37.06
C SER A 433 -23.68 4.89 36.45
N PHE A 434 -23.52 5.14 35.14
CA PHE A 434 -24.11 6.28 34.43
C PHE A 434 -25.56 6.00 34.01
N THR A 435 -26.42 5.67 34.98
CA THR A 435 -27.78 5.16 34.76
C THR A 435 -28.79 6.20 34.24
N SER A 436 -28.48 7.50 34.38
CA SER A 436 -29.35 8.60 33.91
C SER A 436 -29.03 9.08 32.49
N LEU A 437 -28.18 8.37 31.74
CA LEU A 437 -27.78 8.82 30.40
C LEU A 437 -28.95 8.88 29.42
N ASP A 438 -29.15 10.07 28.90
CA ASP A 438 -30.01 10.39 27.76
C ASP A 438 -29.20 10.43 26.46
N SER A 439 -27.89 10.73 26.52
CA SER A 439 -27.02 10.85 25.34
C SER A 439 -25.59 10.38 25.62
N LEU A 440 -25.10 9.48 24.78
CA LEU A 440 -23.73 8.96 24.83
C LEU A 440 -23.02 9.15 23.49
N TYR A 441 -21.89 9.86 23.52
CA TYR A 441 -21.00 10.05 22.37
C TYR A 441 -19.67 9.38 22.68
N ILE A 442 -19.27 8.39 21.89
CA ILE A 442 -18.07 7.59 22.12
C ILE A 442 -17.31 7.20 20.85
N SER A 443 -17.55 7.94 19.78
CA SER A 443 -16.97 7.68 18.46
C SER A 443 -15.44 7.83 18.46
N ASN A 444 -14.77 7.06 17.59
CA ASN A 444 -13.32 7.04 17.38
C ASN A 444 -12.53 6.68 18.66
N ASN A 445 -12.91 5.58 19.29
CA ASN A 445 -12.19 4.96 20.41
C ASN A 445 -11.98 3.48 20.09
N PRO A 446 -10.83 2.87 20.44
CA PRO A 446 -10.54 1.46 20.15
C PRO A 446 -11.36 0.50 21.04
N LEU A 447 -12.66 0.37 20.76
CA LEU A 447 -13.63 -0.43 21.54
C LEU A 447 -14.13 -1.63 20.73
N ASP A 448 -13.76 -2.83 21.14
CA ASP A 448 -14.31 -4.06 20.56
C ASP A 448 -15.77 -4.32 20.99
N ARG A 449 -16.17 -3.82 22.17
CA ARG A 449 -17.51 -3.97 22.75
C ARG A 449 -18.04 -2.69 23.39
N LEU A 450 -19.37 -2.55 23.42
CA LEU A 450 -20.08 -1.48 24.10
C LEU A 450 -21.37 -2.01 24.74
N ASP A 451 -21.47 -1.93 26.06
CA ASP A 451 -22.66 -2.33 26.82
C ASP A 451 -23.51 -1.11 27.24
N VAL A 452 -24.68 -0.99 26.64
CA VAL A 452 -25.71 0.03 26.92
C VAL A 452 -27.00 -0.56 27.49
N SER A 453 -27.01 -1.84 27.88
CA SER A 453 -28.20 -2.56 28.34
C SER A 453 -28.87 -1.92 29.57
N ASP A 454 -28.06 -1.38 30.49
CA ASP A 454 -28.51 -0.70 31.71
C ASP A 454 -28.91 0.77 31.52
N LYS A 455 -29.02 1.25 30.27
CA LYS A 455 -29.24 2.67 29.94
C LYS A 455 -30.61 2.86 29.28
N PRO A 456 -31.74 2.59 29.98
CA PRO A 456 -33.07 2.55 29.39
C PRO A 456 -33.59 3.92 28.92
N ASN A 457 -33.00 5.02 29.41
CA ASN A 457 -33.37 6.39 29.05
C ASN A 457 -32.62 6.93 27.82
N LEU A 458 -31.71 6.14 27.24
CA LEU A 458 -30.83 6.57 26.16
C LEU A 458 -31.64 6.96 24.91
N LYS A 459 -31.48 8.20 24.47
CA LYS A 459 -32.12 8.76 23.27
C LYS A 459 -31.13 8.90 22.11
N LEU A 460 -29.86 9.20 22.41
CA LEU A 460 -28.81 9.41 21.41
C LEU A 460 -27.62 8.50 21.72
N LEU A 461 -27.20 7.70 20.73
CA LEU A 461 -26.02 6.85 20.84
C LEU A 461 -25.13 6.98 19.60
N PHE A 462 -23.96 7.62 19.75
CA PHE A 462 -23.02 7.87 18.66
C PHE A 462 -21.69 7.15 18.95
N ALA A 463 -21.51 5.97 18.35
CA ALA A 463 -20.36 5.07 18.55
C ALA A 463 -19.71 4.70 17.19
N SER A 464 -19.48 5.70 16.35
CA SER A 464 -18.84 5.52 15.04
C SER A 464 -17.33 5.30 15.16
N GLY A 465 -16.71 4.50 14.29
CA GLY A 465 -15.25 4.35 14.28
C GLY A 465 -14.70 3.65 15.51
N SER A 466 -15.52 2.79 16.13
CA SER A 466 -15.18 2.16 17.41
C SER A 466 -14.59 0.75 17.26
N SER A 467 -14.70 0.11 16.10
CA SER A 467 -14.35 -1.31 15.84
C SER A 467 -15.35 -2.33 16.40
N LEU A 468 -16.59 -1.89 16.72
CA LEU A 468 -17.64 -2.77 17.21
C LEU A 468 -18.00 -3.84 16.18
N SER A 469 -18.14 -5.09 16.62
CA SER A 469 -18.63 -6.20 15.79
C SER A 469 -20.11 -6.49 16.00
N SER A 470 -20.66 -6.09 17.15
CA SER A 470 -22.08 -6.22 17.52
C SER A 470 -22.47 -5.17 18.56
N ILE A 471 -23.77 -4.98 18.75
CA ILE A 471 -24.34 -4.16 19.82
C ILE A 471 -25.75 -4.62 20.15
N ASP A 472 -26.08 -4.73 21.44
CA ASP A 472 -27.44 -4.99 21.91
C ASP A 472 -28.14 -3.67 22.25
N LEU A 473 -29.29 -3.43 21.61
CA LEU A 473 -30.11 -2.23 21.76
C LEU A 473 -31.52 -2.53 22.28
N THR A 474 -31.80 -3.76 22.69
CA THR A 474 -33.13 -4.25 23.06
C THR A 474 -33.74 -3.49 24.25
N ASN A 475 -32.92 -3.04 25.19
CA ASN A 475 -33.36 -2.24 26.35
C ASN A 475 -33.43 -0.73 26.06
N ASN A 476 -32.85 -0.25 24.96
CA ASN A 476 -32.80 1.19 24.63
C ASN A 476 -34.01 1.61 23.77
N THR A 477 -35.21 1.29 24.24
CA THR A 477 -36.50 1.52 23.54
C THR A 477 -36.80 3.00 23.26
N GLY A 478 -36.13 3.91 23.98
CA GLY A 478 -36.24 5.36 23.82
C GLY A 478 -35.33 5.99 22.76
N LEU A 479 -34.51 5.19 22.05
CA LEU A 479 -33.56 5.71 21.06
C LEU A 479 -34.26 6.50 19.94
N LEU A 480 -33.76 7.72 19.71
CA LEU A 480 -34.18 8.63 18.65
C LEU A 480 -33.14 8.74 17.54
N LYS A 481 -31.85 8.70 17.90
CA LYS A 481 -30.74 8.77 16.93
C LYS A 481 -29.64 7.77 17.27
N LEU A 482 -29.25 6.99 16.28
CA LEU A 482 -28.21 5.98 16.39
C LEU A 482 -27.18 6.19 15.27
N ASN A 483 -25.92 6.32 15.65
CA ASN A 483 -24.80 6.38 14.71
C ASN A 483 -23.76 5.31 15.05
N LEU A 484 -23.60 4.37 14.12
CA LEU A 484 -22.69 3.23 14.18
C LEU A 484 -21.79 3.15 12.93
N ASP A 485 -21.59 4.27 12.22
CA ASP A 485 -20.75 4.32 11.02
C ASP A 485 -19.32 3.82 11.29
N PHE A 486 -18.66 3.21 10.30
CA PHE A 486 -17.26 2.78 10.37
C PHE A 486 -16.97 1.79 11.51
N ASN A 487 -17.78 0.74 11.61
CA ASN A 487 -17.56 -0.39 12.52
C ASN A 487 -17.46 -1.69 11.70
N THR A 488 -17.46 -2.85 12.37
CA THR A 488 -17.39 -4.17 11.72
C THR A 488 -18.68 -4.98 11.89
N ILE A 489 -19.80 -4.31 12.18
CA ILE A 489 -21.09 -4.93 12.49
C ILE A 489 -21.64 -5.64 11.25
N SER A 490 -22.04 -6.90 11.42
CA SER A 490 -22.62 -7.74 10.34
C SER A 490 -24.14 -7.88 10.42
N GLN A 491 -24.72 -7.72 11.61
CA GLN A 491 -26.15 -7.80 11.90
C GLN A 491 -26.53 -6.86 13.05
N ILE A 492 -27.77 -6.38 13.04
CA ILE A 492 -28.32 -5.52 14.09
C ILE A 492 -29.81 -5.77 14.27
N ASP A 493 -30.26 -5.84 15.52
CA ASP A 493 -31.69 -5.94 15.87
C ASP A 493 -32.23 -4.55 16.26
N LEU A 494 -33.24 -4.08 15.51
CA LEU A 494 -33.93 -2.82 15.76
C LEU A 494 -35.39 -3.01 16.18
N SER A 495 -35.81 -4.24 16.50
CA SER A 495 -37.21 -4.59 16.80
C SER A 495 -37.80 -3.81 17.98
N ALA A 496 -36.95 -3.39 18.93
CA ALA A 496 -37.33 -2.63 20.12
C ALA A 496 -37.30 -1.10 19.93
N ASN A 497 -36.74 -0.59 18.82
CA ASN A 497 -36.38 0.83 18.67
C ASN A 497 -37.39 1.62 17.81
N SER A 498 -38.68 1.47 18.13
CA SER A 498 -39.80 2.10 17.38
C SER A 498 -39.80 3.63 17.31
N ASN A 499 -39.05 4.30 18.19
CA ASN A 499 -38.90 5.77 18.20
C ASN A 499 -37.72 6.27 17.35
N LEU A 500 -36.93 5.38 16.74
CA LEU A 500 -35.72 5.74 16.02
C LEU A 500 -36.05 6.58 14.79
N GLU A 501 -35.55 7.82 14.74
CA GLU A 501 -35.79 8.77 13.64
C GLU A 501 -34.59 8.87 12.68
N LEU A 502 -33.36 8.70 13.20
CA LEU A 502 -32.13 8.74 12.41
C LEU A 502 -31.27 7.53 12.71
N PHE A 503 -30.94 6.77 11.67
CA PHE A 503 -30.06 5.62 11.77
C PHE A 503 -28.92 5.73 10.77
N ARG A 504 -27.68 5.67 11.28
CA ARG A 504 -26.45 5.66 10.48
C ARG A 504 -25.67 4.39 10.78
N ILE A 505 -25.34 3.64 9.73
CA ILE A 505 -24.63 2.35 9.76
C ILE A 505 -23.70 2.23 8.53
N GLN A 506 -23.14 3.34 8.07
CA GLN A 506 -22.27 3.38 6.90
C GLN A 506 -20.97 2.59 7.12
N ALA A 507 -20.40 2.05 6.04
CA ALA A 507 -19.11 1.35 6.04
C ALA A 507 -18.99 0.29 7.16
N ASN A 508 -19.96 -0.62 7.21
CA ASN A 508 -19.97 -1.80 8.07
C ASN A 508 -19.94 -3.07 7.22
N ARG A 509 -20.21 -4.24 7.83
CA ARG A 509 -20.26 -5.55 7.17
C ARG A 509 -21.70 -6.08 7.08
N ILE A 510 -22.70 -5.20 7.07
CA ILE A 510 -24.11 -5.58 7.09
C ILE A 510 -24.46 -6.36 5.82
N THR A 511 -25.06 -7.54 6.01
CA THR A 511 -25.51 -8.42 4.91
C THR A 511 -27.02 -8.30 4.66
N SER A 512 -27.79 -8.14 5.73
CA SER A 512 -29.24 -7.91 5.72
C SER A 512 -29.60 -6.90 6.81
N LEU A 513 -30.57 -6.03 6.52
CA LEU A 513 -31.04 -5.03 7.46
C LEU A 513 -32.57 -5.00 7.52
N ASP A 514 -33.13 -5.33 8.69
CA ASP A 514 -34.57 -5.24 8.96
C ASP A 514 -34.90 -3.88 9.61
N LEU A 515 -35.64 -3.05 8.88
CA LEU A 515 -36.08 -1.73 9.33
C LEU A 515 -37.53 -1.72 9.86
N SER A 516 -38.20 -2.86 9.91
CA SER A 516 -39.62 -2.96 10.28
C SER A 516 -39.91 -2.56 11.74
N GLY A 517 -38.92 -2.71 12.63
CA GLY A 517 -38.98 -2.23 14.01
C GLY A 517 -38.87 -0.71 14.14
N ALA A 518 -38.17 -0.04 13.22
CA ALA A 518 -37.90 1.39 13.25
C ALA A 518 -38.98 2.23 12.52
N VAL A 519 -40.24 2.06 12.92
CA VAL A 519 -41.40 2.67 12.23
C VAL A 519 -41.40 4.21 12.17
N ALA A 520 -40.70 4.89 13.09
CA ALA A 520 -40.57 6.34 13.12
C ALA A 520 -39.42 6.90 12.24
N LEU A 521 -38.70 6.04 11.52
CA LEU A 521 -37.48 6.40 10.79
C LEU A 521 -37.74 7.47 9.74
N LYS A 522 -36.96 8.56 9.82
CA LYS A 522 -36.92 9.68 8.86
C LYS A 522 -35.67 9.67 8.01
N GLN A 523 -34.55 9.19 8.54
CA GLN A 523 -33.26 9.20 7.84
C GLN A 523 -32.53 7.88 8.02
N ILE A 524 -32.13 7.26 6.90
CA ILE A 524 -31.26 6.09 6.87
C ILE A 524 -30.02 6.39 6.03
N LEU A 525 -28.85 6.15 6.62
CA LEU A 525 -27.56 6.20 5.93
C LEU A 525 -26.84 4.86 6.13
N ALA A 526 -26.87 4.01 5.10
CA ALA A 526 -26.33 2.66 5.12
C ALA A 526 -25.29 2.41 4.00
N GLY A 527 -24.79 3.48 3.37
CA GLY A 527 -23.77 3.37 2.33
C GLY A 527 -22.46 2.70 2.77
N GLY A 528 -21.76 2.04 1.85
CA GLY A 528 -20.49 1.35 2.12
C GLY A 528 -20.63 -0.05 2.72
N ASN A 529 -21.85 -0.55 2.91
CA ASN A 529 -22.09 -1.96 3.23
C ASN A 529 -22.09 -2.76 1.93
N SER A 530 -20.91 -3.22 1.51
CA SER A 530 -20.71 -3.86 0.21
C SER A 530 -21.50 -5.16 0.05
N SER A 531 -21.76 -5.87 1.15
CA SER A 531 -22.50 -7.13 1.18
C SER A 531 -24.02 -6.98 1.34
N LEU A 532 -24.54 -5.76 1.50
CA LEU A 532 -25.98 -5.54 1.66
C LEU A 532 -26.70 -5.82 0.34
N ALA A 533 -27.55 -6.86 0.31
CA ALA A 533 -28.20 -7.31 -0.91
C ALA A 533 -29.60 -6.69 -1.15
N SER A 534 -30.33 -6.38 -0.08
CA SER A 534 -31.68 -5.84 -0.18
C SER A 534 -32.01 -4.97 1.01
N LEU A 535 -32.90 -3.99 0.81
CA LEU A 535 -33.41 -3.14 1.86
C LEU A 535 -34.91 -2.89 1.63
N ASP A 536 -35.73 -3.23 2.62
CA ASP A 536 -37.16 -2.95 2.61
C ASP A 536 -37.45 -1.72 3.48
N VAL A 537 -38.03 -0.68 2.85
CA VAL A 537 -38.43 0.57 3.51
C VAL A 537 -39.96 0.76 3.55
N SER A 538 -40.72 -0.28 3.21
CA SER A 538 -42.18 -0.22 3.11
C SER A 538 -42.89 0.10 4.43
N GLN A 539 -42.23 -0.17 5.56
CA GLN A 539 -42.74 0.09 6.92
C GLN A 539 -42.27 1.43 7.50
N ASN A 540 -41.59 2.28 6.73
CA ASN A 540 -41.03 3.56 7.19
C ASN A 540 -41.69 4.76 6.47
N PRO A 541 -42.98 5.05 6.72
CA PRO A 541 -43.74 6.05 5.94
C PRO A 541 -43.28 7.50 6.13
N ASN A 542 -42.50 7.76 7.19
CA ASN A 542 -41.94 9.09 7.49
C ASN A 542 -40.54 9.28 6.89
N LEU A 543 -40.06 8.35 6.06
CA LEU A 543 -38.71 8.41 5.50
C LEU A 543 -38.57 9.63 4.57
N GLU A 544 -37.63 10.51 4.92
CA GLU A 544 -37.31 11.77 4.25
C GLU A 544 -35.96 11.68 3.50
N TYR A 545 -34.98 10.96 4.06
CA TYR A 545 -33.59 10.88 3.58
C TYR A 545 -33.13 9.42 3.47
N PHE A 546 -32.67 9.02 2.29
CA PHE A 546 -32.20 7.67 2.00
C PHE A 546 -30.82 7.68 1.34
N ASP A 547 -29.82 7.05 1.95
CA ASP A 547 -28.46 6.91 1.42
C ASP A 547 -27.96 5.46 1.51
N VAL A 548 -27.67 4.86 0.35
CA VAL A 548 -27.05 3.53 0.17
C VAL A 548 -25.89 3.59 -0.83
N LEU A 549 -25.14 4.69 -0.86
CA LEU A 549 -23.96 4.82 -1.72
C LEU A 549 -22.95 3.70 -1.46
N PHE A 550 -22.28 3.16 -2.47
CA PHE A 550 -21.33 2.05 -2.37
C PHE A 550 -21.92 0.73 -1.84
N CYS A 551 -23.20 0.47 -2.11
CA CYS A 551 -23.85 -0.83 -1.88
C CYS A 551 -24.17 -1.52 -3.22
N PRO A 552 -23.18 -2.16 -3.88
CA PRO A 552 -23.32 -2.69 -5.24
C PRO A 552 -24.30 -3.88 -5.33
N ASN A 553 -24.62 -4.53 -4.22
CA ASN A 553 -25.55 -5.67 -4.22
C ASN A 553 -27.02 -5.26 -4.06
N VAL A 554 -27.32 -3.99 -3.72
CA VAL A 554 -28.69 -3.47 -3.69
C VAL A 554 -29.14 -3.15 -5.10
N THR A 555 -30.03 -3.98 -5.66
CA THR A 555 -30.46 -3.88 -7.07
C THR A 555 -31.78 -3.14 -7.29
N SER A 556 -32.62 -3.03 -6.27
CA SER A 556 -33.88 -2.29 -6.30
C SER A 556 -34.34 -1.94 -4.90
N VAL A 557 -35.05 -0.82 -4.76
CA VAL A 557 -35.74 -0.40 -3.53
C VAL A 557 -37.09 0.18 -3.92
N ASP A 558 -38.17 -0.26 -3.26
CA ASP A 558 -39.52 0.25 -3.51
C ASP A 558 -39.84 1.42 -2.57
N PHE A 559 -40.07 2.61 -3.15
CA PHE A 559 -40.40 3.83 -2.41
C PHE A 559 -41.89 4.20 -2.43
N THR A 560 -42.77 3.29 -2.89
CA THR A 560 -44.22 3.55 -3.03
C THR A 560 -44.88 3.98 -1.70
N ASN A 561 -44.36 3.51 -0.57
CA ASN A 561 -44.90 3.81 0.77
C ASN A 561 -44.17 4.95 1.51
N ASN A 562 -43.31 5.71 0.82
CA ASN A 562 -42.46 6.75 1.44
C ASN A 562 -42.76 8.16 0.87
N PRO A 563 -43.97 8.71 1.04
CA PRO A 563 -44.38 9.97 0.39
C PRO A 563 -43.63 11.22 0.87
N GLU A 564 -42.92 11.12 2.00
CA GLU A 564 -42.12 12.20 2.58
C GLU A 564 -40.68 12.28 2.03
N LEU A 565 -40.27 11.31 1.20
CA LEU A 565 -38.92 11.20 0.67
C LEU A 565 -38.57 12.44 -0.16
N ASN A 566 -37.51 13.14 0.27
CA ASN A 566 -37.05 14.38 -0.35
C ASN A 566 -35.56 14.35 -0.73
N TYR A 567 -34.79 13.38 -0.21
CA TYR A 567 -33.40 13.17 -0.53
C TYR A 567 -33.11 11.70 -0.81
N PHE A 568 -32.46 11.43 -1.94
CA PHE A 568 -32.03 10.09 -2.34
C PHE A 568 -30.56 10.09 -2.78
N ARG A 569 -29.78 9.17 -2.24
CA ARG A 569 -28.39 8.92 -2.66
C ARG A 569 -28.08 7.44 -2.80
N ALA A 570 -27.54 7.03 -3.96
CA ALA A 570 -27.14 5.64 -4.21
C ALA A 570 -26.13 5.52 -5.36
N GLY A 571 -25.72 4.28 -5.64
CA GLY A 571 -24.79 3.92 -6.72
C GLY A 571 -23.36 3.65 -6.24
N TYR A 572 -22.39 3.49 -7.13
CA TYR A 572 -20.99 3.24 -6.82
C TYR A 572 -20.09 4.28 -7.51
N GLY A 573 -18.85 4.43 -7.05
CA GLY A 573 -17.91 5.43 -7.60
C GLY A 573 -17.56 5.22 -9.08
N GLN A 574 -16.63 6.01 -9.60
CA GLN A 574 -16.35 6.10 -11.05
C GLN A 574 -15.88 4.78 -11.71
N ASN A 575 -15.45 3.78 -10.92
CA ASN A 575 -14.84 2.53 -11.38
C ASN A 575 -15.65 1.26 -11.07
N GLY A 576 -16.88 1.37 -10.55
CA GLY A 576 -17.65 0.15 -10.25
C GLY A 576 -18.31 -0.47 -11.48
N ASP A 577 -18.67 -1.74 -11.38
CA ASP A 577 -19.22 -2.54 -12.48
C ASP A 577 -20.63 -2.09 -12.89
N PRO A 578 -20.79 -1.65 -14.17
CA PRO A 578 -22.01 -1.47 -14.93
C PRO A 578 -23.28 -2.19 -14.51
N SER A 579 -23.06 -3.48 -14.25
CA SER A 579 -24.06 -4.53 -14.14
C SER A 579 -24.54 -4.75 -12.71
N THR A 580 -23.95 -4.05 -11.74
CA THR A 580 -24.28 -4.12 -10.32
C THR A 580 -25.04 -2.87 -9.87
N GLY A 581 -25.61 -2.91 -8.66
CA GLY A 581 -26.35 -1.79 -8.07
C GLY A 581 -27.75 -1.61 -8.63
N ILE A 582 -28.38 -0.49 -8.25
CA ILE A 582 -29.78 -0.18 -8.60
C ILE A 582 -29.94 -0.03 -10.11
N GLN A 583 -30.85 -0.81 -10.71
CA GLN A 583 -31.05 -0.87 -12.17
C GLN A 583 -32.24 -0.02 -12.67
N SER A 584 -33.13 0.39 -11.78
CA SER A 584 -34.29 1.24 -12.11
C SER A 584 -34.69 2.09 -10.91
N LEU A 585 -35.13 3.31 -11.17
CA LEU A 585 -35.66 4.23 -10.16
C LEU A 585 -37.08 4.65 -10.55
N ASP A 586 -38.00 4.57 -9.59
CA ASP A 586 -39.35 5.10 -9.69
C ASP A 586 -39.64 5.98 -8.48
N PHE A 587 -39.83 7.28 -8.75
CA PHE A 587 -40.17 8.28 -7.74
C PHE A 587 -41.56 8.88 -7.95
N SER A 588 -42.43 8.21 -8.71
CA SER A 588 -43.78 8.71 -9.04
C SER A 588 -44.67 8.95 -7.81
N ASN A 589 -44.38 8.30 -6.68
CA ASN A 589 -45.07 8.46 -5.40
C ASN A 589 -44.35 9.38 -4.40
N ASN A 590 -43.26 10.05 -4.82
CA ASN A 590 -42.40 10.85 -3.95
C ASN A 590 -42.38 12.34 -4.41
N PRO A 591 -43.52 13.06 -4.36
CA PRO A 591 -43.64 14.40 -4.95
C PRO A 591 -42.79 15.48 -4.24
N LYS A 592 -42.29 15.18 -3.04
CA LYS A 592 -41.42 16.06 -2.25
C LYS A 592 -39.94 15.91 -2.59
N MET A 593 -39.59 15.11 -3.59
CA MET A 593 -38.19 14.89 -4.01
C MET A 593 -37.52 16.21 -4.39
N LYS A 594 -36.46 16.57 -3.67
CA LYS A 594 -35.66 17.78 -3.90
C LYS A 594 -34.28 17.47 -4.43
N GLN A 595 -33.68 16.38 -3.97
CA GLN A 595 -32.30 16.03 -4.29
C GLN A 595 -32.16 14.56 -4.64
N ILE A 596 -31.61 14.30 -5.81
CA ILE A 596 -31.25 12.96 -6.28
C ILE A 596 -29.76 12.99 -6.59
N ILE A 597 -29.00 12.14 -5.90
CA ILE A 597 -27.58 11.93 -6.15
C ILE A 597 -27.33 10.46 -6.48
N PHE A 598 -26.91 10.23 -7.71
CA PHE A 598 -26.73 8.89 -8.22
C PHE A 598 -25.50 8.84 -9.13
N THR A 599 -24.61 7.90 -8.83
CA THR A 599 -23.31 7.73 -9.51
C THR A 599 -23.12 6.25 -9.82
N GLY A 600 -22.74 5.90 -11.04
CA GLY A 600 -22.29 4.54 -11.39
C GLY A 600 -23.39 3.48 -11.26
N SER A 601 -24.04 3.14 -12.39
CA SER A 601 -25.07 2.10 -12.41
C SER A 601 -25.33 1.51 -13.81
N GLY A 602 -26.25 0.55 -13.84
CA GLY A 602 -26.90 0.04 -15.05
C GLY A 602 -28.24 0.69 -15.39
N ILE A 603 -28.62 1.82 -14.77
CA ILE A 603 -29.78 2.59 -15.22
C ILE A 603 -29.57 2.98 -16.69
N THR A 604 -30.64 2.98 -17.49
CA THR A 604 -30.58 3.39 -18.91
C THR A 604 -31.61 4.47 -19.25
N SER A 605 -32.57 4.69 -18.35
CA SER A 605 -33.62 5.71 -18.46
C SER A 605 -34.04 6.18 -17.08
N PHE A 606 -34.34 7.46 -16.95
CA PHE A 606 -34.90 8.06 -15.74
C PHE A 606 -35.85 9.19 -16.14
N ASP A 607 -37.02 9.24 -15.52
CA ASP A 607 -38.06 10.25 -15.80
C ASP A 607 -38.29 11.15 -14.57
N PRO A 608 -37.69 12.36 -14.54
CA PRO A 608 -37.89 13.32 -13.46
C PRO A 608 -39.09 14.25 -13.67
N THR A 609 -39.89 14.11 -14.74
CA THR A 609 -40.87 15.14 -15.15
C THR A 609 -41.97 15.42 -14.13
N ASN A 610 -42.26 14.47 -13.24
CA ASN A 610 -43.23 14.63 -12.15
C ASN A 610 -42.63 15.21 -10.86
N LEU A 611 -41.31 15.40 -10.79
CA LEU A 611 -40.59 15.87 -9.59
C LEU A 611 -40.45 17.40 -9.62
N LEU A 612 -41.57 18.10 -9.41
CA LEU A 612 -41.65 19.56 -9.57
C LEU A 612 -40.88 20.35 -8.50
N GLU A 613 -40.55 19.73 -7.36
CA GLU A 613 -39.73 20.30 -6.28
C GLU A 613 -38.23 20.00 -6.43
N LEU A 614 -37.80 19.36 -7.53
CA LEU A 614 -36.41 18.95 -7.72
C LEU A 614 -35.49 20.16 -7.90
N GLU A 615 -34.54 20.33 -6.98
CA GLU A 615 -33.55 21.41 -6.91
C GLU A 615 -32.16 20.92 -7.35
N THR A 616 -31.85 19.64 -7.11
CA THR A 616 -30.55 19.02 -7.44
C THR A 616 -30.76 17.67 -8.11
N LEU A 617 -30.18 17.51 -9.30
CA LEU A 617 -30.14 16.25 -10.02
C LEU A 617 -28.71 15.92 -10.41
N TRP A 618 -28.14 14.89 -9.78
CA TRP A 618 -26.85 14.33 -10.11
C TRP A 618 -27.06 12.88 -10.55
N MET A 619 -26.87 12.62 -11.85
CA MET A 619 -26.99 11.33 -12.52
C MET A 619 -25.73 11.07 -13.36
N ASP A 620 -24.59 10.91 -12.71
CA ASP A 620 -23.30 10.72 -13.39
C ASP A 620 -23.02 9.22 -13.61
N ASN A 621 -22.42 8.88 -14.75
CA ASN A 621 -22.06 7.48 -15.05
C ASN A 621 -23.26 6.51 -14.97
N ALA A 622 -24.43 6.96 -15.45
CA ALA A 622 -25.70 6.24 -15.39
C ALA A 622 -26.20 5.79 -16.78
N ARG A 623 -25.29 5.68 -17.78
CA ARG A 623 -25.55 5.21 -19.16
C ARG A 623 -26.80 5.79 -19.82
N LEU A 624 -27.24 6.98 -19.43
CA LEU A 624 -28.45 7.62 -19.96
C LEU A 624 -28.22 8.01 -21.42
N SER A 625 -29.19 7.73 -22.29
CA SER A 625 -29.16 8.19 -23.69
C SER A 625 -29.95 9.48 -23.93
N ALA A 626 -30.89 9.78 -23.03
CA ALA A 626 -31.69 11.00 -23.02
C ALA A 626 -32.25 11.24 -21.61
N ILE A 627 -32.57 12.50 -21.31
CA ILE A 627 -33.27 12.90 -20.09
C ILE A 627 -34.08 14.18 -20.37
N ASP A 628 -35.32 14.23 -19.91
CA ASP A 628 -36.18 15.43 -20.00
C ASP A 628 -36.26 16.11 -18.64
N VAL A 629 -35.64 17.29 -18.53
CA VAL A 629 -35.61 18.11 -17.31
C VAL A 629 -36.49 19.37 -17.42
N THR A 630 -37.28 19.50 -18.48
CA THR A 630 -38.01 20.74 -18.83
C THR A 630 -39.09 21.13 -17.81
N GLN A 631 -39.59 20.16 -17.03
CA GLN A 631 -40.59 20.39 -15.99
C GLN A 631 -39.95 20.76 -14.64
N ASN A 632 -38.65 20.55 -14.46
CA ASN A 632 -37.93 20.76 -13.19
C ASN A 632 -37.39 22.20 -13.09
N GLN A 633 -38.29 23.19 -13.08
CA GLN A 633 -37.95 24.62 -13.16
C GLN A 633 -37.19 25.17 -11.94
N LEU A 634 -37.18 24.42 -10.83
CA LEU A 634 -36.44 24.77 -9.62
C LEU A 634 -35.01 24.20 -9.59
N LEU A 635 -34.58 23.48 -10.63
CA LEU A 635 -33.21 22.95 -10.72
C LEU A 635 -32.18 24.08 -10.65
N THR A 636 -31.29 23.98 -9.67
CA THR A 636 -30.13 24.86 -9.48
C THR A 636 -28.82 24.13 -9.79
N TYR A 637 -28.80 22.81 -9.63
CA TYR A 637 -27.65 21.95 -9.92
C TYR A 637 -28.07 20.77 -10.80
N LEU A 638 -27.42 20.63 -11.95
CA LEU A 638 -27.61 19.50 -12.87
C LEU A 638 -26.26 18.90 -13.25
N ASN A 639 -26.02 17.64 -12.87
CA ASN A 639 -24.89 16.85 -13.32
C ASN A 639 -25.37 15.59 -14.04
N VAL A 640 -25.11 15.52 -15.34
CA VAL A 640 -25.41 14.37 -16.22
C VAL A 640 -24.15 13.91 -16.96
N SER A 641 -22.99 14.13 -16.36
CA SER A 641 -21.70 13.75 -16.94
C SER A 641 -21.56 12.23 -17.10
N ARG A 642 -20.70 11.80 -18.03
CA ARG A 642 -20.39 10.38 -18.30
C ARG A 642 -21.61 9.54 -18.63
N ASN A 643 -22.48 10.08 -19.47
CA ASN A 643 -23.60 9.34 -20.03
C ASN A 643 -23.41 9.17 -21.54
N SER A 644 -24.48 8.89 -22.25
CA SER A 644 -24.53 8.79 -23.72
C SER A 644 -25.58 9.75 -24.28
N ILE A 645 -25.74 10.91 -23.64
CA ILE A 645 -26.73 11.92 -24.02
C ILE A 645 -26.23 12.65 -25.27
N SER A 646 -27.08 12.72 -26.30
CA SER A 646 -26.77 13.40 -27.57
C SER A 646 -27.45 14.76 -27.73
N GLU A 647 -28.56 14.97 -27.01
CA GLU A 647 -29.30 16.23 -26.95
C GLU A 647 -29.86 16.43 -25.54
N LEU A 648 -29.89 17.68 -25.08
CA LEU A 648 -30.44 18.06 -23.79
C LEU A 648 -31.04 19.47 -23.88
N ASP A 649 -32.32 19.59 -23.55
CA ASP A 649 -33.01 20.89 -23.45
C ASP A 649 -33.04 21.35 -21.99
N ILE A 650 -32.29 22.41 -21.70
CA ILE A 650 -32.24 23.08 -20.39
C ILE A 650 -32.90 24.48 -20.41
N SER A 651 -33.66 24.80 -21.47
CA SER A 651 -34.21 26.15 -21.69
C SER A 651 -35.20 26.61 -20.62
N GLN A 652 -35.86 25.65 -19.94
CA GLN A 652 -36.81 25.92 -18.86
C GLN A 652 -36.16 25.96 -17.46
N ASN A 653 -34.89 25.56 -17.34
CA ASN A 653 -34.16 25.48 -16.07
C ASN A 653 -33.42 26.80 -15.80
N THR A 654 -34.14 27.91 -15.78
CA THR A 654 -33.58 29.27 -15.67
C THR A 654 -32.95 29.58 -14.32
N GLU A 655 -33.15 28.71 -13.32
CA GLU A 655 -32.55 28.82 -11.98
C GLU A 655 -31.19 28.11 -11.87
N LEU A 656 -30.71 27.45 -12.94
CA LEU A 656 -29.43 26.73 -12.93
C LEU A 656 -28.26 27.66 -12.57
N LEU A 657 -27.50 27.23 -11.55
CA LEU A 657 -26.24 27.81 -11.12
C LEU A 657 -25.06 26.95 -11.59
N GLU A 658 -25.23 25.63 -11.56
CA GLU A 658 -24.20 24.68 -11.91
C GLU A 658 -24.72 23.63 -12.91
N PHE A 659 -24.01 23.50 -14.03
CA PHE A 659 -24.36 22.55 -15.09
C PHE A 659 -23.12 21.77 -15.54
N TYR A 660 -23.14 20.46 -15.29
CA TYR A 660 -22.09 19.52 -15.63
C TYR A 660 -22.63 18.44 -16.58
N ALA A 661 -22.13 18.39 -17.80
CA ALA A 661 -22.51 17.43 -18.82
C ALA A 661 -21.29 16.89 -19.59
N ALA A 662 -20.13 16.82 -18.92
CA ALA A 662 -18.90 16.35 -19.53
C ALA A 662 -18.97 14.86 -19.92
N SER A 663 -18.20 14.44 -20.93
CA SER A 663 -18.15 13.04 -21.40
C SER A 663 -19.52 12.50 -21.84
N ASN A 664 -20.11 13.15 -22.83
CA ASN A 664 -21.37 12.76 -23.46
C ASN A 664 -21.21 12.71 -25.00
N LEU A 665 -22.31 12.70 -25.75
CA LEU A 665 -22.33 12.65 -27.21
C LEU A 665 -22.95 13.92 -27.82
N MET A 666 -22.96 15.04 -27.09
CA MET A 666 -23.60 16.28 -27.53
C MET A 666 -22.81 16.95 -28.65
N THR A 667 -23.52 17.46 -29.65
CA THR A 667 -22.92 18.25 -30.76
C THR A 667 -23.23 19.75 -30.66
N GLN A 668 -24.17 20.11 -29.79
CA GLN A 668 -24.59 21.47 -29.51
C GLN A 668 -25.21 21.50 -28.11
N VAL A 669 -25.19 22.67 -27.48
CA VAL A 669 -25.90 22.93 -26.23
C VAL A 669 -26.25 24.41 -26.17
N ASP A 670 -27.51 24.73 -25.87
CA ASP A 670 -27.98 26.10 -25.73
C ASP A 670 -28.08 26.45 -24.25
N VAL A 671 -27.19 27.34 -23.79
CA VAL A 671 -27.13 27.86 -22.42
C VAL A 671 -27.67 29.30 -22.32
N SER A 672 -28.25 29.84 -23.39
CA SER A 672 -28.59 31.27 -23.49
C SER A 672 -29.68 31.74 -22.53
N ASN A 673 -30.53 30.82 -22.04
CA ASN A 673 -31.58 31.10 -21.05
C ASN A 673 -31.13 30.86 -19.61
N ASN A 674 -29.87 30.47 -19.37
CA ASN A 674 -29.34 30.08 -18.07
C ASN A 674 -28.35 31.14 -17.55
N ASP A 675 -28.77 32.42 -17.55
CA ASP A 675 -27.93 33.59 -17.22
C ASP A 675 -27.38 33.63 -15.78
N LYS A 676 -27.90 32.77 -14.90
CA LYS A 676 -27.44 32.56 -13.53
C LYS A 676 -26.28 31.57 -13.39
N LEU A 677 -25.89 30.87 -14.45
CA LEU A 677 -24.80 29.90 -14.40
C LEU A 677 -23.50 30.55 -13.89
N THR A 678 -22.95 29.94 -12.85
CA THR A 678 -21.61 30.22 -12.33
C THR A 678 -20.62 29.13 -12.78
N ASN A 679 -21.07 27.89 -12.94
CA ASN A 679 -20.20 26.77 -13.31
C ASN A 679 -20.80 26.01 -14.51
N LEU A 680 -20.01 25.87 -15.57
CA LEU A 680 -20.38 25.15 -16.77
C LEU A 680 -19.28 24.15 -17.15
N ASP A 681 -19.57 22.86 -17.20
CA ASP A 681 -18.68 21.85 -17.80
C ASP A 681 -19.39 21.06 -18.91
N VAL A 682 -18.90 21.19 -20.13
CA VAL A 682 -19.36 20.45 -21.32
C VAL A 682 -18.20 19.75 -22.01
N SER A 683 -17.10 19.51 -21.29
CA SER A 683 -15.89 18.88 -21.82
C SER A 683 -16.13 17.47 -22.37
N ARG A 684 -15.29 16.98 -23.28
CA ARG A 684 -15.39 15.62 -23.86
C ARG A 684 -16.76 15.37 -24.51
N ASN A 685 -17.17 16.26 -25.39
CA ASN A 685 -18.33 16.13 -26.25
C ASN A 685 -17.88 16.33 -27.71
N ALA A 686 -18.80 16.63 -28.62
CA ALA A 686 -18.53 16.97 -30.02
C ALA A 686 -19.06 18.36 -30.39
N ILE A 687 -19.10 19.29 -29.43
CA ILE A 687 -19.69 20.63 -29.59
C ILE A 687 -18.83 21.48 -30.52
N SER A 688 -19.43 22.06 -31.56
CA SER A 688 -18.73 22.91 -32.54
C SER A 688 -18.86 24.41 -32.26
N GLU A 689 -19.91 24.82 -31.55
CA GLU A 689 -20.19 26.22 -31.21
C GLU A 689 -20.78 26.28 -29.80
N LEU A 690 -20.27 27.21 -28.97
CA LEU A 690 -20.74 27.44 -27.62
C LEU A 690 -20.84 28.94 -27.36
N LEU A 691 -22.06 29.45 -27.18
CA LEU A 691 -22.32 30.87 -26.96
C LEU A 691 -22.54 31.13 -25.46
N VAL A 692 -21.63 31.90 -24.85
CA VAL A 692 -21.64 32.19 -23.40
C VAL A 692 -21.69 33.69 -23.06
N ASP A 693 -21.95 34.55 -24.04
CA ASP A 693 -21.92 36.01 -23.90
C ASP A 693 -22.85 36.55 -22.79
N ASN A 694 -23.99 35.89 -22.57
CA ASN A 694 -24.97 36.31 -21.56
C ASN A 694 -24.63 35.80 -20.15
N LEU A 695 -23.64 34.93 -19.99
CA LEU A 695 -23.29 34.26 -18.72
C LEU A 695 -22.35 35.14 -17.88
N THR A 696 -22.82 36.32 -17.49
CA THR A 696 -21.99 37.33 -16.77
C THR A 696 -21.57 36.90 -15.35
N GLN A 697 -22.19 35.85 -14.81
CA GLN A 697 -21.86 35.29 -13.49
C GLN A 697 -20.88 34.13 -13.55
N LEU A 698 -20.45 33.72 -14.76
CA LEU A 698 -19.63 32.54 -14.97
C LEU A 698 -18.26 32.69 -14.29
N PHE A 699 -17.99 31.75 -13.39
CA PHE A 699 -16.80 31.60 -12.57
C PHE A 699 -15.90 30.48 -13.13
N PHE A 700 -16.50 29.36 -13.52
CA PHE A 700 -15.83 28.18 -14.05
C PHE A 700 -16.42 27.81 -15.42
N ILE A 701 -15.55 27.59 -16.40
CA ILE A 701 -15.92 27.00 -17.69
C ILE A 701 -14.95 25.87 -18.08
N GLY A 702 -15.51 24.69 -18.30
CA GLY A 702 -14.85 23.55 -18.90
C GLY A 702 -15.49 23.21 -20.25
N ALA A 703 -14.72 23.31 -21.33
CA ALA A 703 -15.15 22.87 -22.66
C ALA A 703 -14.01 22.16 -23.41
N ALA A 704 -13.07 21.55 -22.67
CA ALA A 704 -11.95 20.82 -23.24
C ALA A 704 -12.42 19.58 -24.02
N SER A 705 -11.65 19.12 -25.01
CA SER A 705 -11.98 17.95 -25.85
C SER A 705 -13.35 18.08 -26.55
N ASN A 706 -13.51 19.13 -27.34
CA ASN A 706 -14.68 19.40 -28.19
C ASN A 706 -14.20 19.73 -29.62
N ASN A 707 -15.10 20.23 -30.49
CA ASN A 707 -14.80 20.66 -31.85
C ASN A 707 -14.92 22.20 -32.01
N LEU A 708 -14.66 22.97 -30.95
CA LEU A 708 -14.80 24.43 -30.99
C LEU A 708 -13.75 25.05 -31.90
N THR A 709 -14.16 25.96 -32.78
CA THR A 709 -13.25 26.70 -33.68
C THR A 709 -12.93 28.11 -33.20
N THR A 710 -13.79 28.68 -32.36
CA THR A 710 -13.63 30.01 -31.79
C THR A 710 -14.23 30.03 -30.39
N MET A 711 -13.67 30.83 -29.50
CA MET A 711 -14.23 31.05 -28.17
C MET A 711 -14.08 32.51 -27.76
N ASP A 712 -15.20 33.17 -27.45
CA ASP A 712 -15.23 34.52 -26.90
C ASP A 712 -15.70 34.49 -25.45
N LEU A 713 -14.82 34.90 -24.55
CA LEU A 713 -15.04 35.00 -23.10
C LEU A 713 -14.98 36.45 -22.61
N SER A 714 -14.95 37.44 -23.51
CA SER A 714 -14.78 38.86 -23.17
C SER A 714 -15.93 39.42 -22.32
N ASN A 715 -17.12 38.81 -22.37
CA ASN A 715 -18.29 39.21 -21.59
C ASN A 715 -18.45 38.46 -20.25
N ASN A 716 -17.44 37.68 -19.82
CA ASN A 716 -17.49 36.87 -18.61
C ASN A 716 -16.46 37.37 -17.55
N PRO A 717 -16.73 38.48 -16.84
CA PRO A 717 -15.75 39.18 -16.00
C PRO A 717 -15.45 38.52 -14.64
N LYS A 718 -16.08 37.39 -14.33
CA LYS A 718 -15.92 36.65 -13.06
C LYS A 718 -15.15 35.34 -13.20
N LEU A 719 -14.62 35.04 -14.38
CA LEU A 719 -13.92 33.79 -14.64
C LEU A 719 -12.65 33.68 -13.79
N GLU A 720 -12.57 32.59 -13.03
CA GLU A 720 -11.39 32.18 -12.27
C GLU A 720 -10.79 30.90 -12.82
N ILE A 721 -11.58 30.07 -13.51
CA ILE A 721 -11.14 28.78 -14.05
C ILE A 721 -11.67 28.58 -15.47
N VAL A 722 -10.78 28.27 -16.41
CA VAL A 722 -11.08 28.13 -17.84
C VAL A 722 -10.27 26.96 -18.43
N TYR A 723 -10.98 25.92 -18.90
CA TYR A 723 -10.39 24.73 -19.55
C TYR A 723 -10.91 24.56 -20.97
N LEU A 724 -10.01 24.71 -21.95
CA LEU A 724 -10.30 24.72 -23.38
C LEU A 724 -9.38 23.81 -24.20
N ASP A 725 -8.65 22.91 -23.54
CA ASP A 725 -7.68 22.04 -24.20
C ASP A 725 -8.31 21.15 -25.27
N ARG A 726 -7.53 20.69 -26.25
CA ARG A 726 -7.99 19.71 -27.25
C ARG A 726 -9.24 20.16 -28.01
N ASN A 727 -9.19 21.36 -28.59
CA ASN A 727 -10.21 21.86 -29.50
C ASN A 727 -9.57 22.17 -30.88
N GLN A 728 -10.28 22.89 -31.74
CA GLN A 728 -9.82 23.36 -33.05
C GLN A 728 -9.79 24.89 -33.08
N LEU A 729 -9.47 25.53 -31.94
CA LEU A 729 -9.55 26.98 -31.81
C LEU A 729 -8.57 27.66 -32.77
N VAL A 730 -9.07 28.63 -33.54
CA VAL A 730 -8.27 29.55 -34.35
C VAL A 730 -8.11 30.90 -33.63
N SER A 731 -9.10 31.26 -32.82
CA SER A 731 -9.09 32.49 -32.03
C SER A 731 -9.68 32.25 -30.63
N LEU A 732 -9.01 32.79 -29.62
CA LEU A 732 -9.47 32.81 -28.24
C LEU A 732 -9.42 34.24 -27.70
N ASN A 733 -10.56 34.75 -27.25
CA ASN A 733 -10.65 36.05 -26.60
C ASN A 733 -10.97 35.89 -25.11
N ILE A 734 -10.02 36.19 -24.24
CA ILE A 734 -10.18 36.23 -22.78
C ILE A 734 -9.94 37.64 -22.23
N ALA A 735 -10.13 38.68 -23.06
CA ALA A 735 -9.99 40.07 -22.66
C ALA A 735 -11.23 40.58 -21.89
N ASN A 736 -11.54 39.91 -20.78
CA ASN A 736 -12.70 40.18 -19.92
C ASN A 736 -12.44 41.21 -18.80
N GLY A 737 -11.25 41.81 -18.78
CA GLY A 737 -10.83 42.77 -17.74
C GLY A 737 -10.47 42.14 -16.40
N ALA A 738 -10.38 40.81 -16.31
CA ALA A 738 -10.24 40.07 -15.06
C ALA A 738 -9.18 38.95 -15.13
N ASN A 739 -8.16 39.06 -15.98
CA ASN A 739 -7.11 38.03 -16.11
C ASN A 739 -6.42 37.69 -14.77
N GLU A 740 -6.32 38.65 -13.85
CA GLU A 740 -5.75 38.45 -12.51
C GLU A 740 -6.52 37.44 -11.65
N LEU A 741 -7.80 37.21 -11.93
CA LEU A 741 -8.65 36.24 -11.22
C LEU A 741 -8.33 34.79 -11.59
N LEU A 742 -7.65 34.56 -12.72
CA LEU A 742 -7.27 33.21 -13.16
C LEU A 742 -6.21 32.55 -12.25
N ARG A 743 -5.60 33.31 -11.32
CA ARG A 743 -4.67 32.77 -10.32
C ARG A 743 -5.23 33.02 -8.92
N LEU A 744 -5.32 31.97 -8.12
CA LEU A 744 -5.70 32.08 -6.73
C LEU A 744 -4.42 32.06 -5.88
N ASN A 745 -4.13 33.16 -5.18
CA ASN A 745 -3.11 33.16 -4.13
C ASN A 745 -3.76 32.76 -2.80
N ASP A 746 -4.35 31.55 -2.73
CA ASP A 746 -4.87 31.01 -1.48
C ASP A 746 -3.80 30.09 -0.84
N PRO A 747 -3.19 30.49 0.29
CA PRO A 747 -2.22 29.66 1.01
C PRO A 747 -2.82 28.39 1.63
N ASN A 748 -4.14 28.18 1.56
CA ASN A 748 -4.82 26.97 2.01
C ASN A 748 -5.36 26.11 0.86
N ASP A 749 -5.00 26.41 -0.40
CA ASP A 749 -5.38 25.57 -1.54
C ASP A 749 -4.69 24.19 -1.43
N PRO A 750 -5.44 23.08 -1.31
CA PRO A 750 -4.87 21.74 -1.21
C PRO A 750 -4.22 21.27 -2.52
N ASN A 751 -4.37 22.00 -3.63
CA ASN A 751 -3.76 21.66 -4.91
C ASN A 751 -3.20 22.91 -5.62
N PRO A 752 -2.10 23.50 -5.11
CA PRO A 752 -1.53 24.74 -5.61
C PRO A 752 -0.98 24.66 -7.04
N ASP A 753 -0.86 23.45 -7.60
CA ASP A 753 -0.31 23.16 -8.93
C ASP A 753 -1.37 23.00 -10.03
N LEU A 754 -2.67 23.13 -9.72
CA LEU A 754 -3.71 23.00 -10.74
C LEU A 754 -3.72 24.24 -11.64
N PHE A 755 -3.34 24.08 -12.91
CA PHE A 755 -3.51 25.13 -13.92
C PHE A 755 -4.99 25.53 -13.95
N ARG A 756 -5.27 26.81 -13.67
CA ARG A 756 -6.62 27.38 -13.65
C ARG A 756 -7.03 27.99 -14.99
N PHE A 757 -6.07 28.20 -15.88
CA PHE A 757 -6.30 28.52 -17.28
C PHE A 757 -5.51 27.55 -18.15
N THR A 758 -6.16 26.90 -19.11
CA THR A 758 -5.45 26.11 -20.12
C THR A 758 -6.26 26.00 -21.41
N ALA A 759 -5.55 26.11 -22.53
CA ALA A 759 -6.04 26.01 -23.89
C ALA A 759 -5.00 25.30 -24.78
N ILE A 760 -4.25 24.35 -24.22
CA ILE A 760 -3.22 23.60 -24.95
C ILE A 760 -3.85 22.59 -25.93
N GLU A 761 -3.04 22.02 -26.82
CA GLU A 761 -3.53 21.07 -27.84
C GLU A 761 -4.62 21.68 -28.76
N ASN A 762 -4.52 22.97 -29.07
CA ASN A 762 -5.28 23.68 -30.11
C ASN A 762 -4.33 24.01 -31.28
N PRO A 763 -4.22 23.16 -32.32
CA PRO A 763 -3.15 23.26 -33.31
C PRO A 763 -3.21 24.51 -34.20
N ASP A 764 -4.41 25.08 -34.40
CA ASP A 764 -4.62 26.24 -35.26
C ASP A 764 -4.65 27.57 -34.48
N LEU A 765 -4.46 27.54 -33.15
CA LEU A 765 -4.48 28.73 -32.30
C LEU A 765 -3.11 29.41 -32.35
N THR A 766 -3.06 30.63 -32.89
CA THR A 766 -1.81 31.39 -33.02
C THR A 766 -1.73 32.58 -32.05
N CYS A 767 -2.88 33.14 -31.66
CA CYS A 767 -2.94 34.28 -30.77
C CYS A 767 -4.14 34.23 -29.82
N VAL A 768 -3.92 34.68 -28.58
CA VAL A 768 -4.94 34.80 -27.53
C VAL A 768 -5.05 36.26 -27.12
N THR A 769 -6.23 36.85 -27.31
CA THR A 769 -6.49 38.24 -26.91
C THR A 769 -6.73 38.32 -25.40
N VAL A 770 -5.96 39.18 -24.72
CA VAL A 770 -5.96 39.34 -23.25
C VAL A 770 -6.13 40.80 -22.84
N SER A 771 -6.58 41.05 -21.61
CA SER A 771 -6.64 42.39 -21.03
C SER A 771 -5.32 42.83 -20.37
N ASP A 772 -4.53 41.88 -19.85
CA ASP A 772 -3.21 42.14 -19.24
C ASP A 772 -2.17 41.16 -19.78
N LEU A 773 -1.42 41.63 -20.79
CA LEU A 773 -0.37 40.86 -21.45
C LEU A 773 0.78 40.49 -20.51
N ALA A 774 1.21 41.41 -19.65
CA ALA A 774 2.34 41.17 -18.76
C ALA A 774 1.98 40.13 -17.70
N TYR A 775 0.78 40.21 -17.15
CA TYR A 775 0.29 39.23 -16.20
C TYR A 775 0.18 37.84 -16.83
N MET A 776 -0.43 37.72 -18.01
CA MET A 776 -0.60 36.41 -18.67
C MET A 776 0.73 35.76 -19.05
N ASN A 777 1.67 36.52 -19.63
CA ASN A 777 3.01 36.01 -19.94
C ASN A 777 3.78 35.53 -18.70
N ASN A 778 3.63 36.22 -17.56
CA ASN A 778 4.37 35.87 -16.34
C ASN A 778 3.77 34.69 -15.59
N ASN A 779 2.45 34.49 -15.65
CA ASN A 779 1.74 33.51 -14.82
C ASN A 779 1.32 32.25 -15.59
N PHE A 780 1.10 32.35 -16.91
CA PHE A 780 0.58 31.25 -17.74
C PHE A 780 1.33 31.10 -19.07
N PRO A 781 2.68 31.10 -19.10
CA PRO A 781 3.46 31.14 -20.35
C PRO A 781 3.24 29.91 -21.25
N ASN A 782 2.96 28.74 -20.67
CA ASN A 782 2.89 27.46 -21.40
C ASN A 782 1.45 26.95 -21.60
N ASN A 783 0.45 27.73 -21.20
CA ASN A 783 -0.94 27.28 -21.08
C ASN A 783 -1.76 27.43 -22.37
N VAL A 784 -1.15 27.88 -23.47
CA VAL A 784 -1.79 28.10 -24.78
C VAL A 784 -1.06 27.41 -25.94
N GLY A 785 -0.16 26.47 -25.63
CA GLY A 785 0.62 25.76 -26.64
C GLY A 785 1.59 26.70 -27.37
N ALA A 786 1.57 26.68 -28.71
CA ALA A 786 2.40 27.55 -29.54
C ALA A 786 1.83 28.98 -29.72
N ALA A 787 0.62 29.25 -29.24
CA ALA A 787 0.01 30.57 -29.39
C ALA A 787 0.69 31.62 -28.49
N SER A 788 0.65 32.89 -28.89
CA SER A 788 1.11 34.01 -28.08
C SER A 788 -0.07 34.79 -27.46
N TYR A 789 0.16 35.44 -26.33
CA TYR A 789 -0.79 36.42 -25.80
C TYR A 789 -0.57 37.77 -26.48
N SER A 790 -1.64 38.48 -26.79
CA SER A 790 -1.57 39.87 -27.25
C SER A 790 -2.70 40.72 -26.66
N LEU A 791 -2.43 42.01 -26.50
CA LEU A 791 -3.50 43.00 -26.25
C LEU A 791 -4.37 43.20 -27.48
N ASP A 792 -3.82 42.92 -28.66
CA ASP A 792 -4.49 43.00 -29.95
C ASP A 792 -3.84 42.00 -30.92
N CYS A 793 -4.56 40.93 -31.26
CA CYS A 793 -4.06 39.89 -32.17
C CYS A 793 -4.00 40.36 -33.63
N ASP A 794 -4.36 41.61 -33.93
CA ASP A 794 -4.44 42.15 -35.29
C ASP A 794 -3.23 43.04 -35.74
N ASP A 795 -2.19 43.32 -34.92
CA ASP A 795 -1.03 44.21 -35.30
C ASP A 795 0.34 43.87 -34.61
N ILE A 796 1.27 43.15 -35.28
CA ILE A 796 2.60 42.75 -34.74
C ILE A 796 3.72 42.99 -35.80
N GLY A 797 4.84 43.67 -35.44
CA GLY A 797 5.96 44.05 -36.36
C GLY A 797 7.09 43.01 -36.52
N SER A 798 8.20 43.28 -37.25
CA SER A 798 9.26 42.28 -37.58
C SER A 798 10.72 42.63 -37.15
N THR A 799 11.55 41.60 -36.91
CA THR A 799 12.96 41.60 -36.47
C THR A 799 13.85 40.90 -37.51
N PRO A 800 14.96 41.49 -37.99
CA PRO A 800 15.80 40.86 -39.02
C PRO A 800 16.63 39.66 -38.53
N LEU A 801 16.65 38.58 -39.34
CA LEU A 801 17.52 37.41 -39.25
C LEU A 801 18.48 37.36 -40.46
N SER A 802 19.72 36.95 -40.25
CA SER A 802 20.77 36.90 -41.28
C SER A 802 21.27 35.49 -41.58
N ASP A 803 20.74 34.48 -40.89
CA ASP A 803 21.10 33.07 -41.03
C ASP A 803 19.90 32.26 -41.56
N ASP A 804 19.90 32.01 -42.87
CA ASP A 804 18.86 31.24 -43.57
C ASP A 804 18.68 29.81 -42.99
N GLY A 805 19.71 29.25 -42.34
CA GLY A 805 19.66 27.91 -41.76
C GLY A 805 18.92 27.89 -40.42
N LEU A 806 19.17 28.89 -39.57
CA LEU A 806 18.40 29.12 -38.36
C LEU A 806 16.95 29.49 -38.69
N GLU A 807 16.74 30.37 -39.66
CA GLU A 807 15.41 30.81 -40.08
C GLU A 807 14.58 29.66 -40.67
N GLN A 808 15.17 28.82 -41.52
CA GLN A 808 14.51 27.61 -42.02
C GLN A 808 14.04 26.68 -40.88
N LEU A 809 14.83 26.55 -39.81
CA LEU A 809 14.40 25.78 -38.65
C LEU A 809 13.30 26.49 -37.84
N LEU A 810 13.36 27.81 -37.71
CA LEU A 810 12.28 28.56 -37.05
C LEU A 810 10.95 28.40 -37.81
N VAL A 811 10.98 28.35 -39.14
CA VAL A 811 9.81 28.01 -39.97
C VAL A 811 9.34 26.57 -39.74
N GLU A 812 10.27 25.60 -39.69
CA GLU A 812 9.94 24.20 -39.41
C GLU A 812 9.37 23.98 -38.00
N LEU A 813 9.80 24.80 -37.05
CA LEU A 813 9.30 24.84 -35.68
C LEU A 813 7.98 25.62 -35.54
N GLY A 814 7.50 26.25 -36.62
CA GLY A 814 6.29 27.09 -36.61
C GLY A 814 6.45 28.41 -35.85
N LEU A 815 7.70 28.81 -35.56
CA LEU A 815 8.05 30.09 -34.93
C LEU A 815 8.20 31.23 -35.96
N ASP A 816 8.20 30.89 -37.24
CA ASP A 816 8.31 31.83 -38.34
C ASP A 816 7.45 31.38 -39.54
N ASP A 817 7.03 32.33 -40.37
CA ASP A 817 6.06 32.05 -41.44
C ASP A 817 6.71 31.68 -42.79
N SER A 818 7.92 32.17 -43.04
CA SER A 818 8.68 31.93 -44.25
C SER A 818 10.16 32.27 -44.08
N VAL A 819 11.02 31.74 -44.95
CA VAL A 819 12.46 32.08 -44.96
C VAL A 819 12.63 33.37 -45.77
N ASP A 820 12.39 34.52 -45.14
CA ASP A 820 12.39 35.82 -45.80
C ASP A 820 13.40 36.85 -45.23
N GLY A 821 14.19 36.46 -44.23
CA GLY A 821 15.20 37.27 -43.56
C GLY A 821 14.68 38.08 -42.36
N GLU A 822 13.44 37.85 -41.93
CA GLU A 822 12.82 38.50 -40.78
C GLU A 822 11.96 37.52 -39.98
N ILE A 823 11.89 37.69 -38.66
CA ILE A 823 10.95 36.98 -37.77
C ILE A 823 10.08 38.02 -37.05
N ASP A 824 8.85 37.67 -36.71
CA ASP A 824 7.99 38.52 -35.90
C ASP A 824 8.69 39.05 -34.62
N SER A 825 8.63 40.36 -34.40
CA SER A 825 9.30 41.04 -33.29
C SER A 825 8.76 40.66 -31.94
N SER A 826 7.48 40.31 -31.83
CA SER A 826 6.96 39.81 -30.56
C SER A 826 7.50 38.41 -30.28
N THR A 827 7.60 37.58 -31.31
CA THR A 827 8.18 36.24 -31.23
C THR A 827 9.65 36.31 -30.84
N ALA A 828 10.47 37.09 -31.54
CA ALA A 828 11.90 37.22 -31.24
C ALA A 828 12.20 37.76 -29.83
N ASN A 829 11.46 38.76 -29.35
CA ASN A 829 11.74 39.39 -28.05
C ASN A 829 11.20 38.60 -26.85
N ASN A 830 10.23 37.71 -27.05
CA ASN A 830 9.60 36.95 -25.97
C ASN A 830 9.94 35.46 -25.99
N LEU A 831 10.68 34.98 -26.99
CA LEU A 831 11.08 33.57 -27.08
C LEU A 831 11.98 33.18 -25.90
N LYS A 832 11.45 32.32 -25.03
CA LYS A 832 12.14 31.83 -23.82
C LYS A 832 12.85 30.50 -24.03
N SER A 833 12.37 29.66 -24.93
CA SER A 833 12.94 28.36 -25.22
C SER A 833 13.11 28.18 -26.72
N LEU A 834 14.26 27.65 -27.13
CA LEU A 834 14.57 27.39 -28.53
C LEU A 834 15.22 26.02 -28.66
N VAL A 835 14.57 25.14 -29.43
CA VAL A 835 14.99 23.75 -29.66
C VAL A 835 15.42 23.60 -31.12
N LEU A 836 16.71 23.39 -31.33
CA LEU A 836 17.40 23.31 -32.62
C LEU A 836 18.06 21.93 -32.83
N SER A 837 17.70 20.94 -32.01
CA SER A 837 18.40 19.65 -32.00
C SER A 837 18.19 18.86 -33.30
N ASN A 838 19.23 18.16 -33.75
CA ASN A 838 19.26 17.35 -34.98
C ASN A 838 19.04 18.12 -36.30
N GLY A 839 19.17 19.46 -36.29
CA GLY A 839 19.01 20.33 -37.46
C GLY A 839 20.17 20.35 -38.46
N ASN A 840 21.23 19.56 -38.22
CA ASN A 840 22.47 19.56 -39.01
C ASN A 840 23.13 20.96 -39.11
N LEU A 841 22.99 21.76 -38.05
CA LEU A 841 23.47 23.14 -37.98
C LEU A 841 24.99 23.21 -37.88
N GLY A 842 25.58 24.14 -38.64
CA GLY A 842 27.00 24.51 -38.54
C GLY A 842 27.21 25.67 -37.56
N THR A 843 27.85 26.75 -38.00
CA THR A 843 27.99 27.99 -37.23
C THR A 843 26.88 28.97 -37.59
N PHE A 844 26.14 29.47 -36.60
CA PHE A 844 25.11 30.50 -36.75
C PHE A 844 25.29 31.61 -35.69
N ASN A 845 24.95 32.87 -36.03
CA ASN A 845 25.30 34.05 -35.21
C ASN A 845 24.11 34.88 -34.71
N ASP A 846 22.87 34.53 -35.09
CA ASP A 846 21.68 35.33 -34.77
C ASP A 846 21.00 34.97 -33.45
N LEU A 847 21.59 34.11 -32.62
CA LEU A 847 21.06 33.83 -31.28
C LEU A 847 20.93 35.08 -30.41
N GLY A 848 21.79 36.09 -30.61
CA GLY A 848 21.68 37.38 -29.92
C GLY A 848 20.44 38.20 -30.28
N LYS A 849 19.60 37.75 -31.23
CA LYS A 849 18.28 38.35 -31.53
C LYS A 849 17.18 37.90 -30.57
N PHE A 850 17.45 36.92 -29.71
CA PHE A 850 16.51 36.36 -28.74
C PHE A 850 16.96 36.69 -27.30
N PRO A 851 16.83 37.97 -26.85
CA PRO A 851 17.39 38.42 -25.58
C PRO A 851 16.69 37.84 -24.34
N ALA A 852 15.46 37.34 -24.49
CA ALA A 852 14.68 36.72 -23.42
C ALA A 852 14.91 35.20 -23.29
N LEU A 853 15.84 34.62 -24.07
CA LEU A 853 16.06 33.19 -24.10
C LEU A 853 16.59 32.68 -22.74
N GLU A 854 15.87 31.71 -22.17
CA GLU A 854 16.13 31.03 -20.90
C GLU A 854 16.58 29.58 -21.12
N ASN A 855 16.08 28.88 -22.15
CA ASN A 855 16.47 27.51 -22.51
C ASN A 855 16.91 27.42 -23.97
N LEU A 856 18.08 26.82 -24.21
CA LEU A 856 18.60 26.50 -25.54
C LEU A 856 18.95 25.01 -25.64
N GLU A 857 18.23 24.26 -26.47
CA GLU A 857 18.57 22.89 -26.83
C GLU A 857 19.07 22.85 -28.28
N ALA A 858 20.33 22.54 -28.50
CA ALA A 858 20.93 22.49 -29.84
C ALA A 858 21.80 21.23 -30.03
N SER A 859 21.35 20.12 -29.45
CA SER A 859 22.08 18.85 -29.47
C SER A 859 22.03 18.11 -30.81
N GLY A 860 23.01 17.27 -31.10
CA GLY A 860 23.03 16.45 -32.32
C GLY A 860 23.24 17.26 -33.61
N ASN A 861 24.01 18.35 -33.54
CA ASN A 861 24.31 19.22 -34.67
C ASN A 861 25.79 19.12 -35.10
N MET A 862 26.24 19.99 -36.00
CA MET A 862 27.63 20.09 -36.45
C MET A 862 28.31 21.37 -35.92
N ILE A 863 27.85 21.92 -34.80
CA ILE A 863 28.28 23.22 -34.28
C ILE A 863 29.75 23.14 -33.82
N THR A 864 30.60 23.99 -34.40
CA THR A 864 32.02 24.10 -34.02
C THR A 864 32.30 25.29 -33.10
N THR A 865 31.45 26.32 -33.18
CA THR A 865 31.51 27.55 -32.37
C THR A 865 30.11 28.13 -32.23
N ILE A 866 29.80 28.70 -31.08
CA ILE A 866 28.51 29.35 -30.78
C ILE A 866 28.76 30.62 -29.96
N ASP A 867 27.99 31.68 -30.24
CA ASP A 867 28.03 32.94 -29.48
C ASP A 867 26.76 33.08 -28.63
N LEU A 868 26.92 32.95 -27.31
CA LEU A 868 25.84 33.07 -26.32
C LEU A 868 25.85 34.43 -25.61
N SER A 869 26.67 35.39 -26.05
CA SER A 869 26.85 36.66 -25.36
C SER A 869 25.61 37.56 -25.38
N GLY A 870 24.72 37.37 -26.35
CA GLY A 870 23.44 38.07 -26.46
C GLY A 870 22.31 37.47 -25.62
N ASN A 871 22.56 36.37 -24.89
CA ASN A 871 21.54 35.59 -24.17
C ASN A 871 21.87 35.53 -22.66
N PRO A 872 21.82 36.66 -21.94
CA PRO A 872 22.27 36.73 -20.55
C PRO A 872 21.35 35.98 -19.56
N ASN A 873 20.11 35.69 -19.95
CA ASN A 873 19.09 35.06 -19.11
C ASN A 873 19.06 33.53 -19.23
N LEU A 874 20.02 32.92 -19.94
CA LEU A 874 20.07 31.46 -20.09
C LEU A 874 20.19 30.77 -18.72
N ILE A 875 19.23 29.88 -18.46
CA ILE A 875 19.11 28.99 -17.31
C ILE A 875 19.56 27.58 -17.69
N GLU A 876 19.21 27.12 -18.90
CA GLU A 876 19.54 25.78 -19.39
C GLU A 876 20.12 25.83 -20.80
N VAL A 877 21.22 25.10 -21.01
CA VAL A 877 21.89 24.98 -22.32
C VAL A 877 22.29 23.54 -22.56
N ASP A 878 21.72 22.92 -23.59
CA ASP A 878 22.16 21.64 -24.14
C ASP A 878 22.83 21.81 -25.50
N LEU A 879 24.15 21.56 -25.52
CA LEU A 879 24.98 21.57 -26.71
C LEU A 879 25.66 20.20 -26.92
N SER A 880 25.05 19.13 -26.40
CA SER A 880 25.58 17.78 -26.56
C SER A 880 25.64 17.32 -28.02
N ASP A 881 26.48 16.33 -28.32
CA ASP A 881 26.60 15.74 -29.67
C ASP A 881 26.89 16.78 -30.77
N ASN A 882 27.96 17.55 -30.55
CA ASN A 882 28.43 18.61 -31.45
C ASN A 882 29.95 18.52 -31.67
N ASN A 883 30.54 19.52 -32.33
CA ASN A 883 31.98 19.58 -32.62
C ASN A 883 32.69 20.75 -31.90
N LEU A 884 32.20 21.17 -30.73
CA LEU A 884 32.76 22.27 -29.98
C LEU A 884 34.15 21.92 -29.45
N THR A 885 35.13 22.80 -29.70
CA THR A 885 36.48 22.70 -29.10
C THR A 885 36.67 23.64 -27.91
N THR A 886 35.84 24.68 -27.82
CA THR A 886 35.81 25.69 -26.75
C THR A 886 34.41 26.28 -26.64
N ILE A 887 34.06 26.84 -25.48
CA ILE A 887 32.83 27.61 -25.27
C ILE A 887 33.13 28.83 -24.38
N ASP A 888 32.48 29.96 -24.65
CA ASP A 888 32.53 31.15 -23.81
C ASP A 888 31.19 31.33 -23.09
N LEU A 889 31.22 31.32 -21.76
CA LEU A 889 30.06 31.43 -20.88
C LEU A 889 30.10 32.71 -20.01
N THR A 890 30.94 33.68 -20.38
CA THR A 890 31.25 34.86 -19.56
C THR A 890 30.01 35.71 -19.21
N ASN A 891 28.96 35.68 -20.04
CA ASN A 891 27.74 36.48 -19.90
C ASN A 891 26.52 35.70 -19.37
N ASN A 892 26.65 34.40 -19.11
CA ASN A 892 25.51 33.52 -18.79
C ASN A 892 25.47 33.19 -17.29
N GLN A 893 25.34 34.22 -16.44
CA GLN A 893 25.48 34.07 -14.97
C GLN A 893 24.32 33.33 -14.30
N GLU A 894 23.16 33.30 -14.96
CA GLU A 894 21.94 32.64 -14.47
C GLU A 894 21.89 31.14 -14.80
N LEU A 895 22.92 30.61 -15.47
CA LEU A 895 22.95 29.24 -15.96
C LEU A 895 22.94 28.24 -14.79
N GLN A 896 21.93 27.38 -14.77
CA GLN A 896 21.72 26.32 -13.79
C GLN A 896 22.09 24.95 -14.34
N THR A 897 21.82 24.69 -15.63
CA THR A 897 22.08 23.40 -16.28
C THR A 897 22.91 23.61 -17.54
N LEU A 898 24.01 22.86 -17.66
CA LEU A 898 24.91 22.90 -18.82
C LEU A 898 25.26 21.48 -19.28
N ASN A 899 24.79 21.12 -20.48
CA ASN A 899 25.14 19.88 -21.14
C ASN A 899 26.07 20.12 -22.34
N LEU A 900 27.27 19.56 -22.28
CA LEU A 900 28.35 19.64 -23.28
C LEU A 900 28.87 18.24 -23.67
N GLN A 901 28.10 17.18 -23.42
CA GLN A 901 28.48 15.80 -23.71
C GLN A 901 28.85 15.62 -25.20
N ASN A 902 29.70 14.64 -25.51
CA ASN A 902 30.01 14.24 -26.89
C ASN A 902 30.46 15.42 -27.78
N ASN A 903 31.46 16.17 -27.31
CA ASN A 903 32.09 17.25 -28.06
C ASN A 903 33.61 16.99 -28.19
N ALA A 904 34.35 18.00 -28.67
CA ALA A 904 35.80 17.94 -28.83
C ALA A 904 36.53 18.88 -27.84
N LEU A 905 35.95 19.15 -26.67
CA LEU A 905 36.51 20.07 -25.68
C LEU A 905 37.78 19.49 -25.06
N THR A 906 38.88 20.23 -25.15
CA THR A 906 40.14 19.85 -24.47
C THR A 906 40.30 20.48 -23.09
N GLY A 907 39.39 21.39 -22.72
CA GLY A 907 39.35 22.10 -21.45
C GLY A 907 38.09 22.96 -21.35
N LEU A 908 37.69 23.29 -20.13
CA LEU A 908 36.48 24.06 -19.84
C LEU A 908 36.75 25.09 -18.76
N THR A 909 36.35 26.34 -18.98
CA THR A 909 36.46 27.42 -17.98
C THR A 909 35.07 27.81 -17.51
N LEU A 910 34.75 27.54 -16.25
CA LEU A 910 33.47 27.85 -15.60
C LEU A 910 33.52 29.16 -14.78
N LYS A 911 34.41 30.07 -15.18
CA LYS A 911 34.74 31.33 -14.51
C LYS A 911 34.63 32.48 -15.50
N SER A 912 33.94 33.56 -15.14
CA SER A 912 33.84 34.77 -15.98
C SER A 912 35.18 35.53 -15.97
N ALA A 913 35.77 35.75 -17.15
CA ALA A 913 37.00 36.53 -17.28
C ALA A 913 36.67 38.02 -17.42
N THR A 914 36.83 38.82 -16.35
CA THR A 914 36.82 40.28 -16.50
C THR A 914 38.14 40.72 -17.17
N GLY A 915 38.05 41.36 -18.33
CA GLY A 915 39.19 41.78 -19.15
C GLY A 915 40.27 42.61 -18.42
N GLU A 916 41.53 42.24 -18.70
CA GLU A 916 42.81 42.96 -18.54
C GLU A 916 43.11 43.75 -17.25
N LEU A 917 43.90 43.16 -16.31
CA LEU A 917 45.28 43.57 -15.94
C LEU A 917 45.79 42.81 -14.71
N LYS A 918 47.05 42.35 -14.78
CA LYS A 918 47.87 41.80 -13.69
C LYS A 918 47.72 42.59 -12.38
N THR A 919 47.22 41.97 -11.30
CA THR A 919 47.90 41.76 -10.00
C THR A 919 47.00 41.30 -8.83
N SER A 920 45.71 41.03 -9.04
CA SER A 920 44.89 40.24 -8.10
C SER A 920 43.59 39.82 -8.79
N PHE A 921 43.51 38.57 -9.24
CA PHE A 921 42.34 38.02 -9.92
C PHE A 921 41.27 37.61 -8.90
N SER A 922 40.03 38.08 -9.08
CA SER A 922 38.82 37.41 -8.60
C SER A 922 37.91 37.29 -9.82
N ALA A 923 38.03 36.18 -10.55
CA ALA A 923 37.05 35.80 -11.57
C ALA A 923 35.75 35.41 -10.85
N THR A 924 34.61 35.96 -11.24
CA THR A 924 33.30 35.58 -10.66
C THR A 924 32.87 34.24 -11.25
N ALA A 925 32.50 33.28 -10.42
CA ALA A 925 32.10 31.94 -10.85
C ALA A 925 30.69 31.94 -11.46
N LEU A 926 30.34 30.89 -12.22
CA LEU A 926 28.95 30.56 -12.53
C LEU A 926 28.28 30.03 -11.25
N GLU A 927 27.87 30.94 -10.37
CA GLU A 927 27.36 30.62 -9.03
C GLU A 927 25.98 29.94 -9.09
N ALA A 928 25.18 30.16 -10.14
CA ALA A 928 23.87 29.53 -10.30
C ALA A 928 23.93 28.05 -10.74
N LEU A 929 25.08 27.57 -11.22
CA LEU A 929 25.21 26.26 -11.84
C LEU A 929 24.97 25.13 -10.85
N LYS A 930 23.98 24.28 -11.16
CA LYS A 930 23.55 23.10 -10.40
C LYS A 930 23.93 21.81 -11.10
N GLU A 931 23.85 21.75 -12.42
CA GLU A 931 24.08 20.53 -13.19
C GLU A 931 25.09 20.76 -14.31
N LEU A 932 26.09 19.88 -14.38
CA LEU A 932 27.15 19.93 -15.37
C LEU A 932 27.40 18.56 -15.99
N TYR A 933 27.25 18.46 -17.30
CA TYR A 933 27.52 17.25 -18.09
C TYR A 933 28.59 17.52 -19.15
N VAL A 934 29.73 16.84 -19.07
CA VAL A 934 30.89 17.06 -19.97
C VAL A 934 31.46 15.75 -20.54
N ASP A 935 30.64 14.70 -20.53
CA ASP A 935 30.99 13.33 -20.90
C ASP A 935 31.62 13.25 -22.29
N ASN A 936 32.51 12.27 -22.48
CA ASN A 936 33.09 11.95 -23.79
C ASN A 936 33.80 13.13 -24.47
N ASN A 937 34.44 14.01 -23.69
CA ASN A 937 35.30 15.08 -24.19
C ASN A 937 36.75 14.85 -23.77
N PRO A 938 37.78 15.20 -24.56
CA PRO A 938 39.19 15.02 -24.17
C PRO A 938 39.70 16.03 -23.11
N ILE A 939 38.98 16.20 -21.99
CA ILE A 939 39.26 17.16 -20.89
C ILE A 939 40.19 16.56 -19.83
N SER A 940 41.48 16.91 -19.88
CA SER A 940 42.44 16.40 -18.87
C SER A 940 42.37 17.09 -17.50
N GLU A 941 41.77 18.27 -17.42
CA GLU A 941 41.66 19.07 -16.19
C GLU A 941 40.31 19.79 -16.13
N LEU A 942 39.62 19.68 -14.99
CA LEU A 942 38.32 20.30 -14.75
C LEU A 942 38.33 20.98 -13.36
N ASP A 943 38.18 22.31 -13.35
CA ASP A 943 38.11 23.13 -12.13
C ASP A 943 36.68 23.59 -11.87
N ILE A 944 36.04 22.94 -10.88
CA ILE A 944 34.67 23.24 -10.40
C ILE A 944 34.66 23.87 -9.01
N THR A 945 35.82 24.22 -8.47
CA THR A 945 35.98 24.61 -7.05
C THR A 945 35.24 25.89 -6.67
N ALA A 946 34.85 26.68 -7.67
CA ALA A 946 34.11 27.94 -7.48
C ALA A 946 32.60 27.79 -7.72
N ASN A 947 32.12 26.65 -8.24
CA ASN A 947 30.72 26.37 -8.55
C ASN A 947 30.06 25.63 -7.36
N THR A 948 29.89 26.34 -6.25
CA THR A 948 29.51 25.75 -4.95
C THR A 948 28.06 25.26 -4.88
N ASN A 949 27.22 25.62 -5.86
CA ASN A 949 25.83 25.17 -5.95
C ASN A 949 25.61 23.90 -6.79
N LEU A 950 26.67 23.29 -7.32
CA LEU A 950 26.57 22.03 -8.06
C LEU A 950 25.92 20.92 -7.23
N GLU A 951 24.89 20.31 -7.79
CA GLU A 951 24.16 19.14 -7.32
C GLU A 951 24.51 17.90 -8.15
N VAL A 952 24.77 18.07 -9.46
CA VAL A 952 25.11 16.98 -10.39
C VAL A 952 26.39 17.32 -11.16
N VAL A 953 27.35 16.39 -11.19
CA VAL A 953 28.53 16.45 -12.06
C VAL A 953 28.70 15.13 -12.79
N SER A 954 28.61 15.18 -14.12
CA SER A 954 28.90 14.07 -15.02
C SER A 954 30.10 14.41 -15.91
N ALA A 955 31.14 13.59 -15.81
CA ALA A 955 32.35 13.66 -16.63
C ALA A 955 32.96 12.29 -16.98
N PRO A 956 32.19 11.23 -17.32
CA PRO A 956 32.77 9.99 -17.79
C PRO A 956 33.52 10.15 -19.12
N ASN A 957 34.56 9.34 -19.30
CA ASN A 957 35.41 9.33 -20.50
C ASN A 957 36.07 10.69 -20.80
N THR A 958 36.49 11.45 -19.77
CA THR A 958 37.08 12.77 -19.96
C THR A 958 38.61 12.83 -19.96
N MET A 959 39.31 11.75 -19.59
CA MET A 959 40.76 11.70 -19.38
C MET A 959 41.26 12.43 -18.12
N LEU A 960 40.39 12.69 -17.15
CA LEU A 960 40.75 13.34 -15.89
C LEU A 960 41.75 12.52 -15.09
N THR A 961 42.82 13.16 -14.60
CA THR A 961 43.79 12.52 -13.68
C THR A 961 43.54 12.86 -12.21
N ALA A 962 42.79 13.93 -11.95
CA ALA A 962 42.40 14.38 -10.61
C ALA A 962 41.11 15.21 -10.71
N LEU A 963 40.34 15.25 -9.64
CA LEU A 963 39.15 16.10 -9.50
C LEU A 963 39.01 16.55 -8.05
N ASP A 964 38.89 17.86 -7.84
CA ASP A 964 38.66 18.45 -6.52
C ASP A 964 37.17 18.83 -6.37
N VAL A 965 36.47 18.10 -5.51
CA VAL A 965 35.05 18.31 -5.18
C VAL A 965 34.85 18.94 -3.79
N SER A 966 35.92 19.38 -3.14
CA SER A 966 35.90 19.76 -1.71
C SER A 966 35.05 20.98 -1.38
N SER A 967 34.77 21.84 -2.38
CA SER A 967 33.91 23.03 -2.27
C SER A 967 32.44 22.77 -2.65
N ASN A 968 32.12 21.58 -3.17
CA ASN A 968 30.83 21.27 -3.79
C ASN A 968 29.94 20.48 -2.81
N GLY A 969 29.66 21.07 -1.65
CA GLY A 969 28.92 20.41 -0.56
C GLY A 969 27.44 20.11 -0.83
N LYS A 970 26.91 20.57 -1.97
CA LYS A 970 25.54 20.30 -2.45
C LYS A 970 25.43 19.11 -3.42
N LEU A 971 26.55 18.50 -3.80
CA LEU A 971 26.56 17.36 -4.72
C LEU A 971 25.70 16.21 -4.20
N LYS A 972 24.79 15.76 -5.05
CA LYS A 972 23.97 14.54 -4.92
C LYS A 972 24.49 13.44 -5.85
N ASP A 973 24.87 13.80 -7.07
CA ASP A 973 25.32 12.84 -8.08
C ASP A 973 26.72 13.18 -8.61
N LEU A 974 27.63 12.22 -8.51
CA LEU A 974 29.00 12.31 -9.04
C LEU A 974 29.30 11.15 -9.97
N LEU A 975 29.36 11.41 -11.28
CA LEU A 975 29.61 10.42 -12.32
C LEU A 975 30.94 10.72 -13.04
N VAL A 976 32.01 10.01 -12.70
CA VAL A 976 33.36 10.26 -13.24
C VAL A 976 34.06 8.96 -13.68
N SER A 977 33.28 7.99 -14.14
CA SER A 977 33.78 6.69 -14.62
C SER A 977 34.66 6.79 -15.86
N ASN A 978 35.53 5.80 -16.10
CA ASN A 978 36.44 5.74 -17.25
C ASN A 978 37.38 6.96 -17.34
N ASN A 979 38.06 7.24 -16.24
CA ASN A 979 39.08 8.29 -16.13
C ASN A 979 40.39 7.70 -15.60
N GLN A 980 41.33 8.57 -15.20
CA GLN A 980 42.65 8.18 -14.69
C GLN A 980 42.87 8.68 -13.24
N ILE A 981 41.78 8.89 -12.49
CA ILE A 981 41.82 9.46 -11.14
C ILE A 981 42.43 8.45 -10.16
N THR A 982 43.43 8.89 -9.39
CA THR A 982 44.13 8.05 -8.41
C THR A 982 43.67 8.26 -6.96
N GLU A 983 43.11 9.43 -6.67
CA GLU A 983 42.59 9.80 -5.35
C GLU A 983 41.36 10.69 -5.51
N LEU A 984 40.38 10.50 -4.62
CA LEU A 984 39.15 11.29 -4.59
C LEU A 984 38.76 11.52 -3.13
N ASN A 985 38.68 12.79 -2.72
CA ASN A 985 38.29 13.17 -1.37
C ASN A 985 36.81 13.58 -1.34
N LEU A 986 35.99 12.87 -0.56
CA LEU A 986 34.54 13.08 -0.45
C LEU A 986 34.10 13.57 0.95
N GLU A 987 35.03 14.01 1.80
CA GLU A 987 34.75 14.33 3.21
C GLU A 987 33.67 15.43 3.38
N ASN A 988 33.58 16.36 2.44
CA ASN A 988 32.66 17.51 2.48
C ASN A 988 31.35 17.30 1.69
N ASN A 989 31.12 16.11 1.12
CA ASN A 989 30.02 15.87 0.18
C ASN A 989 28.94 14.96 0.79
N ALA A 990 28.47 15.29 2.00
CA ALA A 990 27.55 14.45 2.78
C ALA A 990 26.16 14.22 2.15
N LEU A 991 25.79 15.03 1.15
CA LEU A 991 24.52 14.92 0.42
C LEU A 991 24.57 13.96 -0.77
N LEU A 992 25.71 13.32 -1.06
CA LEU A 992 25.83 12.37 -2.17
C LEU A 992 24.87 11.19 -2.00
N GLU A 993 24.08 10.95 -3.05
CA GLU A 993 23.14 9.85 -3.23
C GLU A 993 23.69 8.84 -4.25
N THR A 994 24.34 9.33 -5.32
CA THR A 994 24.95 8.49 -6.37
C THR A 994 26.44 8.77 -6.55
N ILE A 995 27.25 7.71 -6.53
CA ILE A 995 28.67 7.75 -6.88
C ILE A 995 28.96 6.72 -7.96
N LYS A 996 29.42 7.17 -9.13
CA LYS A 996 29.91 6.32 -10.22
C LYS A 996 31.35 6.70 -10.56
N VAL A 997 32.30 5.90 -10.10
CA VAL A 997 33.75 6.10 -10.23
C VAL A 997 34.45 4.90 -10.88
N SER A 998 33.69 4.03 -11.54
CA SER A 998 34.18 2.81 -12.17
C SER A 998 35.29 3.07 -13.19
N SER A 999 36.19 2.11 -13.38
CA SER A 999 37.29 2.21 -14.35
C SER A 999 38.16 3.46 -14.13
N ASN A 1000 38.71 3.59 -12.92
CA ASN A 1000 39.71 4.58 -12.52
C ASN A 1000 40.92 3.88 -11.89
N ASN A 1001 41.83 4.64 -11.26
CA ASN A 1001 43.01 4.13 -10.57
C ASN A 1001 42.94 4.34 -9.05
N LEU A 1002 41.73 4.36 -8.46
CA LEU A 1002 41.54 4.62 -7.04
C LEU A 1002 42.09 3.46 -6.19
N THR A 1003 42.86 3.79 -5.15
CA THR A 1003 43.41 2.80 -4.21
C THR A 1003 42.66 2.74 -2.88
N ASP A 1004 41.88 3.77 -2.59
CA ASP A 1004 41.06 3.94 -1.39
C ASP A 1004 39.82 4.78 -1.75
N LEU A 1005 38.72 4.55 -1.04
CA LEU A 1005 37.48 5.31 -1.15
C LEU A 1005 36.80 5.37 0.21
N THR A 1006 36.86 6.53 0.85
CA THR A 1006 36.24 6.74 2.18
C THR A 1006 34.80 7.22 2.02
N THR A 1007 33.83 6.48 2.57
CA THR A 1007 32.38 6.75 2.45
C THR A 1007 31.68 7.01 3.79
N SER A 1008 32.43 7.13 4.89
CA SER A 1008 31.88 7.13 6.25
C SER A 1008 30.92 8.28 6.57
N ASN A 1009 31.00 9.39 5.84
CA ASN A 1009 30.15 10.58 6.04
C ASN A 1009 28.96 10.64 5.06
N LEU A 1010 28.74 9.62 4.23
CA LEU A 1010 27.79 9.62 3.12
C LEU A 1010 26.49 8.87 3.48
N SER A 1011 25.75 9.34 4.48
CA SER A 1011 24.55 8.62 4.97
C SER A 1011 23.41 8.52 3.95
N ASN A 1012 23.39 9.41 2.95
CA ASN A 1012 22.38 9.43 1.89
C ASN A 1012 22.71 8.53 0.70
N LEU A 1013 23.88 7.89 0.69
CA LEU A 1013 24.35 7.10 -0.44
C LEU A 1013 23.40 5.93 -0.74
N ASP A 1014 22.80 5.96 -1.92
CA ASP A 1014 21.87 4.96 -2.46
C ASP A 1014 22.58 4.06 -3.50
N VAL A 1015 23.39 4.66 -4.38
CA VAL A 1015 24.07 3.97 -5.48
C VAL A 1015 25.57 4.17 -5.42
N LEU A 1016 26.33 3.06 -5.38
CA LEU A 1016 27.79 3.04 -5.48
C LEU A 1016 28.27 2.11 -6.60
N GLU A 1017 28.85 2.67 -7.65
CA GLU A 1017 29.56 1.95 -8.71
C GLU A 1017 31.05 2.36 -8.69
N ALA A 1018 31.92 1.44 -8.26
CA ALA A 1018 33.35 1.65 -8.11
C ALA A 1018 34.16 0.45 -8.62
N ASP A 1019 33.63 -0.31 -9.58
CA ASP A 1019 34.32 -1.45 -10.18
C ASP A 1019 35.55 -1.04 -11.00
N SER A 1020 36.40 -2.01 -11.31
CA SER A 1020 37.57 -1.80 -12.16
C SER A 1020 38.51 -0.71 -11.61
N ASN A 1021 38.81 -0.77 -10.32
CA ASN A 1021 39.72 0.13 -9.60
C ASN A 1021 40.81 -0.69 -8.86
N GLN A 1022 41.55 -0.07 -7.94
CA GLN A 1022 42.61 -0.71 -7.13
C GLN A 1022 42.31 -0.64 -5.62
N ILE A 1023 41.03 -0.57 -5.24
CA ILE A 1023 40.60 -0.38 -3.84
C ILE A 1023 40.92 -1.63 -3.03
N VAL A 1024 41.59 -1.46 -1.89
CA VAL A 1024 42.06 -2.57 -1.04
C VAL A 1024 41.11 -2.93 0.09
N SER A 1025 40.39 -1.94 0.62
CA SER A 1025 39.41 -2.12 1.69
C SER A 1025 38.28 -1.12 1.52
N LEU A 1026 37.05 -1.56 1.75
CA LEU A 1026 35.88 -0.69 1.66
C LEU A 1026 34.95 -0.94 2.85
N ASP A 1027 34.61 0.14 3.56
CA ASP A 1027 33.72 0.12 4.72
C ASP A 1027 32.45 0.91 4.42
N LEU A 1028 31.34 0.19 4.25
CA LEU A 1028 30.01 0.73 3.93
C LEU A 1028 29.05 0.65 5.12
N SER A 1029 29.55 0.37 6.33
CA SER A 1029 28.69 0.19 7.52
C SER A 1029 27.90 1.44 7.94
N ALA A 1030 28.31 2.63 7.50
CA ALA A 1030 27.60 3.89 7.76
C ALA A 1030 26.54 4.24 6.70
N ASN A 1031 26.43 3.47 5.61
CA ASN A 1031 25.63 3.82 4.43
C ASN A 1031 24.34 2.97 4.39
N SER A 1032 23.33 3.31 5.20
CA SER A 1032 22.12 2.50 5.40
C SER A 1032 21.03 2.62 4.31
N ASN A 1033 21.25 3.44 3.28
CA ASN A 1033 20.29 3.64 2.19
C ASN A 1033 20.68 2.91 0.88
N LEU A 1034 21.79 2.18 0.88
CA LEU A 1034 22.33 1.54 -0.33
C LEU A 1034 21.36 0.52 -0.95
N ARG A 1035 21.01 0.72 -2.23
CA ARG A 1035 20.25 -0.23 -3.07
C ARG A 1035 21.08 -0.85 -4.18
N LYS A 1036 22.18 -0.18 -4.57
CA LYS A 1036 23.08 -0.68 -5.62
C LYS A 1036 24.56 -0.57 -5.23
N ILE A 1037 25.27 -1.68 -5.33
CA ILE A 1037 26.69 -1.78 -4.98
C ILE A 1037 27.44 -2.60 -6.05
N ILE A 1038 28.29 -1.95 -6.83
CA ILE A 1038 29.13 -2.59 -7.84
C ILE A 1038 30.60 -2.27 -7.53
N VAL A 1039 31.33 -3.28 -7.06
CA VAL A 1039 32.73 -3.17 -6.60
C VAL A 1039 33.60 -4.33 -7.12
N ASN A 1040 33.17 -4.98 -8.20
CA ASN A 1040 33.97 -6.02 -8.85
C ASN A 1040 35.27 -5.48 -9.44
N ASP A 1041 36.21 -6.39 -9.76
CA ASP A 1041 37.48 -6.04 -10.41
C ASP A 1041 38.29 -4.99 -9.62
N ASN A 1042 38.41 -5.21 -8.31
CA ASN A 1042 39.22 -4.41 -7.40
C ASN A 1042 40.29 -5.28 -6.71
N ALA A 1043 40.99 -4.71 -5.73
CA ALA A 1043 41.99 -5.40 -4.91
C ALA A 1043 41.47 -5.67 -3.48
N LEU A 1044 40.14 -5.83 -3.30
CA LEU A 1044 39.55 -5.89 -1.97
C LEU A 1044 40.06 -7.08 -1.17
N THR A 1045 40.45 -6.80 0.07
CA THR A 1045 40.78 -7.79 1.10
C THR A 1045 39.79 -7.77 2.26
N SER A 1046 39.04 -6.67 2.40
CA SER A 1046 38.01 -6.45 3.39
C SER A 1046 36.85 -5.65 2.79
N LEU A 1047 35.64 -6.14 3.01
CA LEU A 1047 34.39 -5.47 2.62
C LEU A 1047 33.40 -5.54 3.79
N ASN A 1048 32.98 -4.38 4.29
CA ASN A 1048 32.02 -4.27 5.38
C ASN A 1048 30.69 -3.68 4.88
N LEU A 1049 29.63 -4.48 4.92
CA LEU A 1049 28.25 -4.19 4.50
C LEU A 1049 27.25 -4.36 5.65
N ASP A 1050 27.74 -4.32 6.89
CA ASP A 1050 26.93 -4.43 8.10
C ASP A 1050 26.28 -3.08 8.43
N ASN A 1051 25.36 -2.64 7.57
CA ASN A 1051 24.68 -1.34 7.61
C ASN A 1051 23.17 -1.46 7.90
N GLY A 1052 22.67 -2.67 8.14
CA GLY A 1052 21.24 -2.94 8.40
C GLY A 1052 20.34 -2.87 7.17
N ALA A 1053 20.89 -2.72 5.96
CA ALA A 1053 20.14 -2.42 4.74
C ALA A 1053 20.28 -3.49 3.64
N ASN A 1054 20.76 -4.69 3.97
CA ASN A 1054 21.02 -5.74 2.98
C ASN A 1054 19.78 -6.12 2.15
N GLU A 1055 18.58 -6.02 2.74
CA GLU A 1055 17.30 -6.33 2.08
C GLU A 1055 16.88 -5.29 1.03
N LEU A 1056 17.46 -4.08 1.07
CA LEU A 1056 17.19 -3.04 0.07
C LEU A 1056 17.90 -3.28 -1.27
N LEU A 1057 18.70 -4.34 -1.41
CA LEU A 1057 19.42 -4.69 -2.65
C LEU A 1057 18.56 -5.45 -3.68
N LEU A 1058 17.29 -5.75 -3.37
CA LEU A 1058 16.27 -6.25 -4.30
C LEU A 1058 14.98 -5.42 -4.16
N PRO A 1059 14.16 -5.31 -5.23
CA PRO A 1059 12.89 -4.59 -5.13
C PRO A 1059 11.86 -5.36 -4.28
N ASN A 1060 11.18 -4.65 -3.36
CA ASN A 1060 10.11 -5.22 -2.52
C ASN A 1060 8.73 -5.28 -3.23
N ASN A 1061 8.62 -4.87 -4.50
CA ASN A 1061 7.37 -4.86 -5.25
C ASN A 1061 7.59 -5.27 -6.72
N PRO A 1062 7.03 -6.43 -7.18
CA PRO A 1062 7.12 -6.87 -8.57
C PRO A 1062 6.19 -6.11 -9.55
N GLN A 1063 5.44 -5.10 -9.11
CA GLN A 1063 4.52 -4.30 -9.96
C GLN A 1063 5.13 -2.99 -10.51
N GLU A 1064 6.42 -2.70 -10.30
CA GLU A 1064 7.13 -1.58 -10.94
C GLU A 1064 8.27 -2.04 -11.87
N PRO A 1065 7.96 -2.51 -13.10
CA PRO A 1065 8.95 -2.96 -14.07
C PRO A 1065 9.83 -1.84 -14.67
N ALA A 1066 9.65 -0.59 -14.24
CA ALA A 1066 10.36 0.55 -14.82
C ALA A 1066 11.77 0.78 -14.25
N ASN A 1067 12.21 0.04 -13.22
CA ASN A 1067 13.43 0.36 -12.46
C ASN A 1067 14.33 -0.84 -12.10
N GLU A 1068 14.26 -1.97 -12.81
CA GLU A 1068 15.07 -3.18 -12.49
C GLU A 1068 16.59 -2.92 -12.43
N ASP A 1069 17.11 -1.85 -13.04
CA ASP A 1069 18.52 -1.47 -13.03
C ASP A 1069 19.01 -0.79 -11.73
N LEU A 1070 18.11 -0.49 -10.78
CA LEU A 1070 18.41 0.21 -9.52
C LEU A 1070 18.81 -0.73 -8.35
N TRP A 1071 18.60 -2.04 -8.46
CA TRP A 1071 18.79 -3.00 -7.37
C TRP A 1071 19.78 -4.10 -7.76
N TYR A 1072 21.04 -3.95 -7.35
CA TYR A 1072 22.08 -4.87 -7.79
C TYR A 1072 23.31 -4.89 -6.87
N PHE A 1073 23.87 -6.07 -6.63
CA PHE A 1073 25.12 -6.25 -5.89
C PHE A 1073 26.14 -7.07 -6.70
N ASN A 1074 27.39 -6.60 -6.81
CA ASN A 1074 28.48 -7.36 -7.41
C ASN A 1074 29.84 -7.02 -6.79
N ALA A 1075 30.55 -8.04 -6.30
CA ALA A 1075 31.89 -7.93 -5.72
C ALA A 1075 32.85 -8.99 -6.27
N LYS A 1076 32.60 -9.54 -7.46
CA LYS A 1076 33.47 -10.52 -8.14
C LYS A 1076 34.86 -10.00 -8.46
N ASN A 1077 35.79 -10.91 -8.76
CA ASN A 1077 37.15 -10.61 -9.19
C ASN A 1077 37.96 -9.80 -8.15
N ASN A 1078 37.63 -9.98 -6.87
CA ASN A 1078 38.36 -9.51 -5.70
C ASN A 1078 39.05 -10.70 -5.02
N SER A 1079 40.03 -11.31 -5.70
CA SER A 1079 40.67 -12.57 -5.25
C SER A 1079 41.28 -12.56 -3.84
N GLY A 1080 41.53 -11.39 -3.26
CA GLY A 1080 42.03 -11.22 -1.88
C GLY A 1080 40.93 -11.21 -0.81
N LEU A 1081 39.66 -11.13 -1.20
CA LEU A 1081 38.51 -11.03 -0.30
C LEU A 1081 38.09 -12.42 0.15
N SER A 1082 38.46 -12.79 1.37
CA SER A 1082 38.03 -14.09 1.95
C SER A 1082 36.66 -14.01 2.63
N CYS A 1083 36.26 -12.81 3.06
CA CYS A 1083 35.04 -12.60 3.81
C CYS A 1083 34.46 -11.21 3.56
N ALA A 1084 33.14 -11.16 3.31
CA ALA A 1084 32.34 -9.94 3.28
C ALA A 1084 31.43 -9.91 4.51
N LYS A 1085 31.58 -8.88 5.34
CA LYS A 1085 30.79 -8.73 6.58
C LYS A 1085 29.40 -8.17 6.22
N VAL A 1086 28.32 -8.81 6.66
CA VAL A 1086 26.92 -8.43 6.33
C VAL A 1086 26.02 -8.54 7.57
N SER A 1087 24.89 -7.82 7.60
CA SER A 1087 23.92 -7.88 8.70
C SER A 1087 22.94 -9.05 8.57
N ASN A 1088 22.58 -9.45 7.34
CA ASN A 1088 21.71 -10.61 7.06
C ASN A 1088 22.43 -11.62 6.14
N VAL A 1089 23.05 -12.63 6.75
CA VAL A 1089 23.91 -13.59 6.04
C VAL A 1089 23.11 -14.49 5.09
N ASP A 1090 21.95 -14.97 5.53
CA ASP A 1090 21.16 -15.93 4.75
C ASP A 1090 20.54 -15.25 3.53
N TYR A 1091 20.02 -14.04 3.69
CA TYR A 1091 19.54 -13.22 2.58
C TYR A 1091 20.63 -12.97 1.53
N MET A 1092 21.81 -12.51 1.96
CA MET A 1092 22.91 -12.21 1.04
C MET A 1092 23.42 -13.47 0.33
N ARG A 1093 23.48 -14.61 1.02
CA ARG A 1093 23.91 -15.87 0.43
C ARG A 1093 22.93 -16.38 -0.62
N ASN A 1094 21.63 -16.34 -0.32
CA ASN A 1094 20.60 -16.89 -1.19
C ASN A 1094 20.41 -16.05 -2.46
N ASN A 1095 20.50 -14.72 -2.34
CA ASN A 1095 20.25 -13.80 -3.45
C ASN A 1095 21.52 -13.41 -4.24
N PHE A 1096 22.68 -13.33 -3.56
CA PHE A 1096 23.91 -12.79 -4.15
C PHE A 1096 25.14 -13.69 -3.98
N GLY A 1097 24.96 -14.96 -3.59
CA GLY A 1097 26.08 -15.90 -3.45
C GLY A 1097 26.85 -16.12 -4.75
N SER A 1098 26.19 -15.97 -5.90
CA SER A 1098 26.82 -16.01 -7.22
C SER A 1098 27.58 -14.74 -7.59
N ASN A 1099 27.54 -13.67 -6.77
CA ASN A 1099 28.04 -12.33 -7.10
C ASN A 1099 29.29 -11.94 -6.29
N ILE A 1100 29.89 -12.92 -5.62
CA ILE A 1100 31.20 -12.86 -4.95
C ILE A 1100 32.13 -13.93 -5.55
N ASP A 1101 33.42 -13.87 -5.26
CA ASP A 1101 34.35 -14.92 -5.67
C ASP A 1101 34.11 -16.22 -4.91
N ALA A 1102 34.45 -17.35 -5.52
CA ALA A 1102 34.28 -18.67 -4.91
C ALA A 1102 35.06 -18.85 -3.58
N THR A 1103 36.08 -18.02 -3.34
CA THR A 1103 36.87 -18.01 -2.10
C THR A 1103 36.31 -17.07 -1.03
N THR A 1104 35.31 -16.26 -1.38
CA THR A 1104 34.67 -15.29 -0.50
C THR A 1104 33.43 -15.91 0.15
N SER A 1105 33.16 -15.56 1.41
CA SER A 1105 31.91 -15.91 2.09
C SER A 1105 31.26 -14.70 2.74
N PHE A 1106 29.93 -14.65 2.72
CA PHE A 1106 29.17 -13.72 3.57
C PHE A 1106 29.16 -14.22 5.02
N ASN A 1107 29.41 -13.34 5.98
CA ASN A 1107 29.40 -13.67 7.40
C ASN A 1107 28.95 -12.48 8.27
N ALA A 1108 28.27 -12.77 9.38
CA ALA A 1108 27.90 -11.77 10.39
C ALA A 1108 29.15 -11.23 11.12
N THR A 1109 30.18 -12.07 11.22
CA THR A 1109 31.49 -11.72 11.73
C THR A 1109 32.55 -12.28 10.80
N CYS A 1110 33.26 -11.43 10.08
CA CYS A 1110 34.47 -11.87 9.40
C CYS A 1110 35.55 -12.10 10.45
N GLY A 1111 35.89 -13.38 10.65
CA GLY A 1111 37.02 -13.75 11.49
C GLY A 1111 38.26 -13.07 10.93
N THR A 1112 38.71 -12.00 11.58
CA THR A 1112 40.14 -11.73 11.58
C THR A 1112 40.78 -12.98 12.14
N ALA A 1113 41.90 -13.41 11.56
CA ALA A 1113 42.85 -14.15 12.37
C ALA A 1113 42.95 -13.37 13.68
N SER A 1114 42.49 -13.99 14.77
CA SER A 1114 42.74 -13.50 16.12
C SER A 1114 44.25 -13.48 16.25
N ILE A 1115 44.84 -12.31 15.97
CA ILE A 1115 45.84 -11.80 16.88
C ILE A 1115 44.96 -11.19 17.96
N ASP A 1116 44.87 -11.91 19.08
CA ASP A 1116 44.58 -11.32 20.38
C ASP A 1116 45.00 -9.86 20.35
N SER A 1117 44.14 -8.94 20.80
CA SER A 1117 44.58 -7.62 21.20
C SER A 1117 45.55 -7.78 22.39
N THR A 1118 46.76 -8.27 22.14
CA THR A 1118 47.92 -7.90 22.92
C THR A 1118 48.20 -6.47 22.49
N ASP A 1119 47.98 -5.53 23.41
CA ASP A 1119 48.51 -4.18 23.31
C ASP A 1119 49.87 -4.22 22.59
N LEU A 1120 49.94 -3.68 21.37
CA LEU A 1120 51.21 -3.51 20.66
C LEU A 1120 52.14 -2.76 21.63
N ILE A 1121 53.17 -3.45 22.13
CA ILE A 1121 54.14 -2.87 23.06
C ILE A 1121 55.04 -1.93 22.24
N ILE A 1122 54.50 -0.73 22.01
CA ILE A 1122 55.22 0.40 21.41
C ILE A 1122 55.80 1.23 22.56
N SER A 1123 57.12 1.31 22.59
CA SER A 1123 57.83 2.21 23.50
C SER A 1123 58.23 3.47 22.74
N PHE A 1124 58.06 4.64 23.37
CA PHE A 1124 58.52 5.90 22.81
C PHE A 1124 59.15 6.78 23.88
N TYR A 1125 60.24 7.46 23.52
CA TYR A 1125 61.00 8.31 24.44
C TYR A 1125 61.77 9.40 23.67
N PRO A 1126 62.16 10.50 24.33
CA PRO A 1126 61.66 10.95 25.63
C PRO A 1126 60.23 11.50 25.52
N ASN A 1127 59.38 11.23 26.51
CA ASN A 1127 58.11 11.93 26.69
C ASN A 1127 58.06 12.50 28.12
N PRO A 1128 58.08 13.84 28.33
CA PRO A 1128 57.94 14.90 27.32
C PRO A 1128 59.14 15.03 26.36
N VAL A 1129 58.85 15.33 25.09
CA VAL A 1129 59.83 15.46 23.99
C VAL A 1129 60.19 16.91 23.73
N ASN A 1130 61.49 17.20 23.50
CA ASN A 1130 61.90 18.46 22.90
C ASN A 1130 61.75 18.35 21.38
N ASN A 1131 62.77 17.98 20.60
CA ASN A 1131 62.65 18.01 19.13
C ASN A 1131 62.70 16.64 18.48
N GLN A 1132 63.09 15.58 19.19
CA GLN A 1132 63.24 14.24 18.61
C GLN A 1132 62.57 13.19 19.48
N LEU A 1133 61.60 12.46 18.90
CA LEU A 1133 60.90 11.36 19.53
C LEU A 1133 61.31 10.04 18.89
N TYR A 1134 61.81 9.11 19.69
CA TYR A 1134 62.17 7.76 19.27
C TYR A 1134 61.00 6.82 19.56
N ILE A 1135 60.61 6.00 18.58
CA ILE A 1135 59.51 5.04 18.66
C ILE A 1135 60.08 3.68 18.29
N ASN A 1136 59.91 2.68 19.15
CA ASN A 1136 60.31 1.30 18.89
C ASN A 1136 59.10 0.39 19.04
N SER A 1137 58.87 -0.44 18.01
CA SER A 1137 57.94 -1.55 18.09
C SER A 1137 58.69 -2.81 18.52
N SER A 1138 58.14 -3.53 19.50
CA SER A 1138 58.62 -4.87 19.88
C SER A 1138 57.86 -5.99 19.17
N VAL A 1139 56.83 -5.66 18.38
CA VAL A 1139 56.01 -6.60 17.60
C VAL A 1139 55.63 -5.94 16.26
N GLY A 1140 56.24 -6.37 15.15
CA GLY A 1140 55.96 -5.86 13.81
C GLY A 1140 56.80 -4.67 13.34
N ILE A 1141 56.81 -4.45 12.02
CA ILE A 1141 57.47 -3.36 11.29
C ILE A 1141 56.56 -2.15 11.27
N ILE A 1142 57.07 -0.97 11.64
CA ILE A 1142 56.31 0.28 11.56
C ILE A 1142 56.25 0.71 10.10
N GLN A 1143 55.04 0.79 9.54
CA GLN A 1143 54.79 1.21 8.15
C GLN A 1143 54.61 2.74 8.04
N LYS A 1144 53.91 3.35 9.00
CA LYS A 1144 53.75 4.82 9.08
C LYS A 1144 53.35 5.28 10.47
N VAL A 1145 53.71 6.52 10.82
CA VAL A 1145 53.26 7.23 12.03
C VAL A 1145 52.55 8.52 11.63
N ARG A 1146 51.31 8.71 12.08
CA ARG A 1146 50.54 9.96 11.93
C ARG A 1146 50.49 10.70 13.26
N ILE A 1147 50.65 12.02 13.22
CA ILE A 1147 50.54 12.91 14.39
C ILE A 1147 49.34 13.82 14.22
N TYR A 1148 48.56 13.97 15.29
CA TYR A 1148 47.35 14.76 15.35
C TYR A 1148 47.43 15.85 16.43
N ASP A 1149 46.77 16.98 16.20
CA ASP A 1149 46.45 17.91 17.27
C ASP A 1149 45.27 17.42 18.13
N ILE A 1150 44.90 18.20 19.14
CA ILE A 1150 43.76 17.90 20.03
C ILE A 1150 42.39 17.97 19.34
N ALA A 1151 42.32 18.52 18.12
CA ALA A 1151 41.11 18.58 17.29
C ALA A 1151 41.10 17.46 16.22
N ALA A 1152 41.96 16.44 16.39
CA ALA A 1152 42.10 15.29 15.49
C ALA A 1152 42.53 15.64 14.05
N ARG A 1153 43.13 16.82 13.82
CA ARG A 1153 43.67 17.18 12.50
C ARG A 1153 45.07 16.58 12.33
N VAL A 1154 45.33 15.95 11.18
CA VAL A 1154 46.64 15.38 10.86
C VAL A 1154 47.65 16.52 10.65
N LEU A 1155 48.65 16.59 11.51
CA LEU A 1155 49.73 17.57 11.42
C LEU A 1155 50.93 17.03 10.63
N LYS A 1156 51.18 15.72 10.70
CA LYS A 1156 52.37 15.10 10.10
C LYS A 1156 52.17 13.61 9.90
N THR A 1157 52.63 13.09 8.76
CA THR A 1157 52.72 11.65 8.49
C THR A 1157 54.16 11.30 8.15
N VAL A 1158 54.71 10.29 8.81
CA VAL A 1158 56.07 9.80 8.58
C VAL A 1158 56.02 8.32 8.22
N PRO A 1159 56.31 7.95 6.97
CA PRO A 1159 56.42 6.54 6.58
C PRO A 1159 57.69 5.92 7.16
N SER A 1160 57.65 4.60 7.39
CA SER A 1160 58.79 3.78 7.81
C SER A 1160 58.64 2.38 7.25
N ASN A 1161 59.72 1.60 7.22
CA ASN A 1161 59.69 0.16 6.95
C ASN A 1161 60.62 -0.56 7.92
N ASP A 1162 60.76 -0.03 9.13
CA ASP A 1162 61.66 -0.55 10.15
C ASP A 1162 60.94 -0.69 11.50
N SER A 1163 61.51 -1.51 12.39
CA SER A 1163 61.01 -1.74 13.75
C SER A 1163 61.23 -0.55 14.69
N SER A 1164 61.99 0.46 14.26
CA SER A 1164 62.23 1.71 14.98
C SER A 1164 62.13 2.93 14.07
N VAL A 1165 61.59 4.03 14.60
CA VAL A 1165 61.42 5.32 13.89
C VAL A 1165 61.88 6.46 14.79
N THR A 1166 62.63 7.41 14.22
CA THR A 1166 62.98 8.68 14.88
C THR A 1166 62.22 9.83 14.21
N LEU A 1167 61.36 10.51 14.96
CA LEU A 1167 60.57 11.65 14.49
C LEU A 1167 61.22 12.97 14.88
N ASN A 1168 61.39 13.88 13.92
CA ASN A 1168 61.74 15.27 14.19
C ASN A 1168 60.46 16.12 14.32
N LEU A 1169 60.30 16.74 15.48
CA LEU A 1169 59.12 17.48 15.93
C LEU A 1169 59.45 18.95 16.27
N GLY A 1170 60.61 19.46 15.84
CA GLY A 1170 61.03 20.84 16.11
C GLY A 1170 60.14 21.91 15.49
N ASP A 1171 59.32 21.52 14.52
CA ASP A 1171 58.29 22.31 13.82
C ASP A 1171 56.95 22.36 14.57
N LEU A 1172 56.74 21.52 15.59
CA LEU A 1172 55.52 21.52 16.41
C LEU A 1172 55.65 22.47 17.60
N ALA A 1173 54.59 23.23 17.89
CA ALA A 1173 54.51 24.09 19.08
C ALA A 1173 54.42 23.28 20.37
N THR A 1174 54.78 23.88 21.51
CA THR A 1174 54.61 23.27 22.85
C THR A 1174 53.14 22.89 23.10
N GLY A 1175 52.85 21.63 23.43
CA GLY A 1175 51.47 21.16 23.56
C GLY A 1175 51.32 19.63 23.68
N ASN A 1176 50.07 19.18 23.83
CA ASN A 1176 49.69 17.77 23.84
C ASN A 1176 49.31 17.32 22.42
N TYR A 1177 49.83 16.18 22.00
CA TYR A 1177 49.56 15.62 20.68
C TYR A 1177 49.23 14.13 20.79
N PHE A 1178 48.48 13.64 19.81
CA PHE A 1178 48.22 12.22 19.64
C PHE A 1178 49.02 11.70 18.45
N MET A 1179 49.40 10.44 18.50
CA MET A 1179 50.04 9.76 17.38
C MET A 1179 49.44 8.38 17.17
N GLU A 1180 49.22 8.04 15.91
CA GLU A 1180 48.83 6.71 15.47
C GLU A 1180 50.00 6.05 14.77
N ILE A 1181 50.37 4.86 15.22
CA ILE A 1181 51.47 4.07 14.68
C ILE A 1181 50.84 2.87 13.98
N HIS A 1182 51.00 2.81 12.66
CA HIS A 1182 50.55 1.69 11.85
C HIS A 1182 51.72 0.73 11.68
N THR A 1183 51.56 -0.50 12.14
CA THR A 1183 52.46 -1.61 11.85
C THR A 1183 51.81 -2.59 10.88
N ASP A 1184 52.60 -3.49 10.33
CA ASP A 1184 52.12 -4.64 9.56
C ASP A 1184 51.26 -5.62 10.37
N GLN A 1185 51.22 -5.47 11.70
CA GLN A 1185 50.46 -6.32 12.63
C GLN A 1185 49.29 -5.58 13.32
N GLY A 1186 49.07 -4.29 13.04
CA GLY A 1186 47.96 -3.51 13.62
C GLY A 1186 48.27 -2.04 13.87
N VAL A 1187 47.38 -1.33 14.57
CA VAL A 1187 47.51 0.11 14.83
C VAL A 1187 47.53 0.39 16.34
N SER A 1188 48.45 1.26 16.80
CA SER A 1188 48.53 1.70 18.19
C SER A 1188 48.41 3.22 18.31
N LYS A 1189 47.53 3.72 19.18
CA LYS A 1189 47.37 5.15 19.47
C LYS A 1189 48.09 5.51 20.78
N LYS A 1190 48.92 6.55 20.77
CA LYS A 1190 49.67 7.03 21.94
C LYS A 1190 49.59 8.56 22.04
N GLN A 1191 49.68 9.07 23.27
CA GLN A 1191 49.75 10.51 23.54
C GLN A 1191 51.16 10.89 23.95
N PHE A 1192 51.66 12.02 23.44
CA PHE A 1192 52.94 12.59 23.87
C PHE A 1192 52.85 14.11 24.09
N VAL A 1193 53.78 14.64 24.89
CA VAL A 1193 53.84 16.06 25.24
C VAL A 1193 55.08 16.68 24.62
N LYS A 1194 54.90 17.68 23.76
CA LYS A 1194 55.98 18.51 23.21
C LYS A 1194 56.28 19.67 24.16
N LYS A 1195 57.53 19.80 24.60
CA LYS A 1195 58.03 20.94 25.38
C LYS A 1195 58.52 22.07 24.50
#